data_AF-A0A831SGH6-F1
#
_entry.id   AF-A0A831SGH6-F1
#
_cell.length_a   1.000
_cell.length_b   1.000
_cell.length_c   1.000
_cell.angle_alpha   90.00
_cell.angle_beta   90.00
_cell.angle_gamma   90.00
#
_symmetry.space_group_name_H-M   'P 1'
#
loop_
_entity.id
_entity.type
_entity.pdbx_description
1 polymer ?
#
loop_
_entity_poly.entity_id
_entity_poly.type
_entity_poly.pdbx_seq_one_letter_code
_entity_poly.pdbx_strand_id
1 'polypeptide(L)'
;MNKNYKRMVIICVIFLFIPFIGNSVSQASSIELPFKQELKIPVDTTKARYQPIDMHIFFKHPCWAKNETLHSVRVYYDDGTGLTEIESQIYELEFFDDSHIKACNLVFLIPGEANGKEKYYVLYDDSETPPPNYPDHLIVEDTHYFYEPISGQKMDFDYYKIIEDGYIIYGICQKGVLLGEGVSHTIIKLKPNSTEFETKNADQFASFAMSYAIDGPKQYSGSPRAEVVHKSILVDGNLMIRVRIESTSPEGVIKTSAVYSYYYCPTSMKRIAVHVNHRVLETVEVRGDRERDGTYASLSTFKSRSATIENMNVGNILPSLHVYGEDDTIKEYSIPVNPESHKPEWILSTSDDVDLGSKAWLCIDDPSTGKAHALIFQSNRGLLNGEKDGIQVKSSVRQVVKLPGLEADGGSLFATRNTYEKGGEHDLILPKGMNVTFNAEFVTTEKGDYEVIDRESEIFQKLICYRPITIDNESAEKEKKRYTLTTYVHFAPSFPLGSTLSAVLGKNFSYLYAEVYKEESLTSSGSVGRLPLSENMEFNLKNTSLLQKVKIITDLFDWKNTSLFKKIRFPNLEEGKYLVRVYRENPLFGRERQYIGFGIIDVRENTSLHIFCRSEGKLQTSITNQNGKGIKQVKILLLREETVVAETTTDDNGSAILKAPSLPFRPYKLQVIYQGFLVKEKDLRLGLLRHFLPLKEKFILLLYQLKLQVKDSWGLTPDIDVHPILTSNEMIEPISIKAERKNNGEYIFSNLYPADYTLKISYKSFLIEKRISIDKDDTLKLTFPAEFTVDFDILNVYGMQLNNGKLILIRGGRQIEAEIERSG
;
A
#
# COMPACT_ATOMS: atom_id res chain seq x y z
N MET A 1 25.40 -18.12 -48.00
CA MET A 1 25.53 -19.47 -48.60
C MET A 1 26.41 -20.31 -47.69
N ASN A 2 26.09 -21.53 -47.26
CA ASN A 2 24.90 -22.35 -47.40
C ASN A 2 24.97 -23.41 -46.29
N LYS A 3 23.86 -23.57 -45.56
CA LYS A 3 23.19 -24.84 -45.26
C LYS A 3 24.05 -26.08 -45.01
N ASN A 4 23.96 -26.64 -43.80
CA ASN A 4 23.08 -27.78 -43.50
C ASN A 4 23.36 -28.30 -42.10
N TYR A 5 22.39 -28.19 -41.18
CA TYR A 5 21.91 -29.31 -40.36
C TYR A 5 20.53 -28.94 -39.80
N LYS A 6 19.49 -29.35 -40.54
CA LYS A 6 18.11 -29.48 -40.08
C LYS A 6 17.95 -30.91 -39.55
N ARG A 7 17.55 -31.08 -38.28
CA ARG A 7 16.37 -31.87 -37.85
C ARG A 7 16.32 -32.01 -36.31
N MET A 8 15.09 -31.85 -35.81
CA MET A 8 14.57 -32.19 -34.47
C MET A 8 15.07 -31.40 -33.26
N VAL A 9 14.41 -30.27 -32.96
CA VAL A 9 13.70 -30.08 -31.67
C VAL A 9 12.48 -29.19 -31.95
N ILE A 10 11.33 -29.83 -32.17
CA ILE A 10 10.00 -29.24 -31.92
C ILE A 10 9.52 -29.99 -30.68
N ILE A 11 9.66 -29.37 -29.52
CA ILE A 11 8.89 -29.72 -28.32
C ILE A 11 8.32 -28.40 -27.82
N CYS A 12 7.00 -28.38 -27.74
CA CYS A 12 6.16 -27.23 -27.47
C CYS A 12 6.52 -26.55 -26.15
N VAL A 13 6.89 -25.27 -26.21
CA VAL A 13 6.87 -24.32 -25.07
C VAL A 13 5.45 -23.78 -24.92
N ILE A 14 4.50 -24.70 -24.69
CA ILE A 14 3.13 -24.40 -24.26
C ILE A 14 2.96 -25.14 -22.95
N PHE A 15 3.26 -24.49 -21.83
CA PHE A 15 2.67 -24.71 -20.50
C PHE A 15 3.30 -23.75 -19.47
N LEU A 16 3.25 -22.43 -19.76
CA LEU A 16 3.60 -21.38 -18.79
C LEU A 16 2.57 -20.24 -18.73
N PHE A 17 1.34 -20.53 -19.13
CA PHE A 17 0.16 -19.72 -18.82
C PHE A 17 -1.00 -20.68 -18.52
N ILE A 18 -1.01 -21.22 -17.30
CA ILE A 18 -2.26 -21.70 -16.71
C ILE A 18 -2.81 -20.50 -15.94
N PRO A 19 -4.02 -20.01 -16.25
CA PRO A 19 -4.66 -18.98 -15.45
C PRO A 19 -4.86 -19.55 -14.05
N PHE A 20 -4.59 -18.73 -13.03
CA PHE A 20 -5.13 -18.94 -11.70
C PHE A 20 -6.66 -18.99 -11.82
N ILE A 21 -7.22 -20.17 -12.06
CA ILE A 21 -8.61 -20.46 -11.72
C ILE A 21 -8.56 -20.71 -10.23
N GLY A 22 -8.75 -19.64 -9.45
CA GLY A 22 -9.18 -19.78 -8.07
C GLY A 22 -10.51 -20.51 -8.13
N ASN A 23 -10.51 -21.80 -7.86
CA ASN A 23 -11.74 -22.49 -7.52
C ASN A 23 -12.18 -21.92 -6.18
N SER A 24 -13.15 -21.02 -6.26
CA SER A 24 -14.06 -20.64 -5.18
C SER A 24 -14.57 -21.94 -4.54
N VAL A 25 -14.09 -22.22 -3.33
CA VAL A 25 -14.74 -23.18 -2.45
C VAL A 25 -16.03 -22.50 -2.00
N SER A 26 -17.11 -22.72 -2.75
CA SER A 26 -18.47 -22.52 -2.26
C SER A 26 -18.67 -23.50 -1.11
N GLN A 27 -18.54 -23.00 0.10
CA GLN A 27 -19.05 -23.65 1.30
C GLN A 27 -20.41 -23.02 1.59
N ALA A 28 -21.40 -23.32 0.76
CA ALA A 28 -22.79 -22.97 1.05
C ALA A 28 -23.30 -23.88 2.18
N SER A 29 -23.15 -23.46 3.43
CA SER A 29 -24.25 -23.65 4.37
C SER A 29 -25.37 -22.77 3.84
N SER A 30 -26.35 -23.35 3.14
CA SER A 30 -27.46 -22.59 2.58
C SER A 30 -28.30 -22.04 3.72
N ILE A 31 -27.97 -20.84 4.19
CA ILE A 31 -28.90 -20.02 4.94
C ILE A 31 -30.05 -19.76 3.97
N GLU A 32 -31.21 -20.36 4.21
CA GLU A 32 -32.40 -20.08 3.43
C GLU A 32 -32.89 -18.69 3.83
N LEU A 33 -32.53 -17.68 3.03
CA LEU A 33 -33.01 -16.31 3.21
C LEU A 33 -34.35 -16.16 2.45
N PRO A 34 -35.47 -15.90 3.16
CA PRO A 34 -36.81 -15.99 2.59
C PRO A 34 -37.13 -14.83 1.63
N PHE A 35 -36.50 -13.67 1.81
CA PHE A 35 -36.77 -12.49 0.99
C PHE A 35 -35.71 -12.32 -0.09
N LYS A 36 -36.18 -12.09 -1.32
CA LYS A 36 -35.35 -11.87 -2.52
C LYS A 36 -35.81 -10.62 -3.27
N GLN A 37 -34.87 -9.73 -3.58
CA GLN A 37 -35.11 -8.51 -4.34
C GLN A 37 -34.06 -8.34 -5.43
N GLU A 38 -34.48 -8.14 -6.68
CA GLU A 38 -33.58 -7.90 -7.82
C GLU A 38 -32.96 -6.50 -7.74
N LEU A 39 -31.64 -6.43 -7.96
CA LEU A 39 -30.84 -5.21 -8.04
C LEU A 39 -30.61 -4.86 -9.51
N LYS A 40 -30.87 -3.61 -9.88
CA LYS A 40 -30.64 -3.12 -11.25
C LYS A 40 -29.26 -2.49 -11.34
N ILE A 41 -28.40 -3.05 -12.20
CA ILE A 41 -27.05 -2.53 -12.42
C ILE A 41 -27.08 -1.52 -13.56
N PRO A 42 -26.65 -0.26 -13.34
CA PRO A 42 -26.83 0.82 -14.31
C PRO A 42 -25.72 0.88 -15.38
N VAL A 43 -24.93 -0.18 -15.55
CA VAL A 43 -23.79 -0.24 -16.47
C VAL A 43 -23.72 -1.59 -17.17
N ASP A 44 -23.04 -1.60 -18.32
CA ASP A 44 -22.69 -2.84 -19.03
C ASP A 44 -21.59 -3.58 -18.26
N THR A 45 -21.98 -4.67 -17.59
CA THR A 45 -21.09 -5.45 -16.72
C THR A 45 -19.98 -6.16 -17.48
N THR A 46 -20.10 -6.32 -18.81
CA THR A 46 -18.99 -6.86 -19.63
C THR A 46 -17.78 -5.92 -19.67
N LYS A 47 -18.02 -4.61 -19.51
CA LYS A 47 -17.00 -3.56 -19.52
C LYS A 47 -16.64 -3.08 -18.11
N ALA A 48 -17.50 -3.34 -17.13
CA ALA A 48 -17.39 -2.86 -15.75
C ALA A 48 -16.99 -3.97 -14.75
N ARG A 49 -16.26 -4.99 -15.18
CA ARG A 49 -15.75 -6.05 -14.29
C ARG A 49 -14.89 -5.45 -13.18
N TYR A 50 -15.08 -5.94 -11.95
CA TYR A 50 -14.44 -5.43 -10.74
C TYR A 50 -14.71 -3.95 -10.44
N GLN A 51 -15.76 -3.38 -11.02
CA GLN A 51 -16.24 -2.06 -10.63
C GLN A 51 -17.13 -2.17 -9.39
N PRO A 52 -16.97 -1.26 -8.42
CA PRO A 52 -17.84 -1.21 -7.26
C PRO A 52 -19.21 -0.65 -7.64
N ILE A 53 -20.22 -1.38 -7.21
CA ILE A 53 -21.61 -0.91 -7.17
C ILE A 53 -21.86 -0.45 -5.74
N ASP A 54 -22.16 0.84 -5.58
CA ASP A 54 -22.54 1.46 -4.31
C ASP A 54 -23.89 2.15 -4.53
N MET A 55 -24.92 1.66 -3.85
CA MET A 55 -26.29 2.11 -4.05
C MET A 55 -27.11 2.06 -2.76
N HIS A 56 -28.08 2.96 -2.67
CA HIS A 56 -29.07 2.94 -1.60
C HIS A 56 -30.19 1.94 -1.91
N ILE A 57 -30.56 1.10 -0.94
CA ILE A 57 -31.59 0.07 -1.08
C ILE A 57 -32.68 0.23 -0.02
N PHE A 58 -33.93 0.07 -0.46
CA PHE A 58 -35.10 -0.05 0.42
C PHE A 58 -35.57 -1.50 0.44
N PHE A 59 -35.80 -2.03 1.64
CA PHE A 59 -36.30 -3.39 1.83
C PHE A 59 -37.83 -3.41 1.78
N LYS A 60 -38.38 -4.39 1.05
CA LYS A 60 -39.84 -4.59 0.93
C LYS A 60 -40.46 -5.24 2.17
N HIS A 61 -39.65 -5.98 2.92
CA HIS A 61 -39.99 -6.61 4.18
C HIS A 61 -39.00 -6.14 5.26
N PRO A 62 -39.33 -6.24 6.56
CA PRO A 62 -38.37 -5.98 7.62
C PRO A 62 -37.07 -6.76 7.37
N CYS A 63 -35.93 -6.09 7.46
CA CYS A 63 -34.62 -6.72 7.29
C CYS A 63 -33.90 -6.71 8.63
N TRP A 64 -33.54 -7.87 9.15
CA TRP A 64 -32.81 -7.99 10.41
C TRP A 64 -31.37 -7.45 10.26
N ALA A 65 -31.05 -6.44 11.05
CA ALA A 65 -29.71 -5.89 11.19
C ALA A 65 -29.58 -5.18 12.54
N LYS A 66 -28.58 -5.54 13.34
CA LYS A 66 -28.21 -4.82 14.57
C LYS A 66 -27.19 -3.71 14.29
N ASN A 67 -26.31 -3.94 13.33
CA ASN A 67 -25.28 -3.02 12.85
C ASN A 67 -24.72 -3.52 11.51
N GLU A 68 -23.72 -2.83 10.98
CA GLU A 68 -23.07 -3.09 9.70
C GLU A 68 -22.35 -4.44 9.62
N THR A 69 -22.10 -5.11 10.76
CA THR A 69 -21.44 -6.43 10.83
C THR A 69 -22.38 -7.57 11.23
N LEU A 70 -23.53 -7.25 11.83
CA LEU A 70 -24.51 -8.22 12.34
C LEU A 70 -25.84 -7.99 11.61
N HIS A 71 -25.98 -8.61 10.44
CA HIS A 71 -27.14 -8.44 9.57
C HIS A 71 -27.42 -9.67 8.66
N SER A 72 -28.64 -9.72 8.13
CA SER A 72 -29.11 -10.79 7.22
C SER A 72 -28.88 -10.50 5.74
N VAL A 73 -28.53 -9.26 5.38
CA VAL A 73 -28.30 -8.85 3.98
C VAL A 73 -27.18 -9.68 3.32
N ARG A 74 -27.45 -10.25 2.14
CA ARG A 74 -26.50 -10.96 1.27
C ARG A 74 -26.72 -10.59 -0.19
N VAL A 75 -25.65 -10.52 -0.97
CA VAL A 75 -25.73 -10.27 -2.41
C VAL A 75 -25.42 -11.55 -3.18
N TYR A 76 -26.25 -11.85 -4.16
CA TYR A 76 -26.08 -12.98 -5.05
C TYR A 76 -26.10 -12.51 -6.50
N TYR A 77 -25.27 -13.11 -7.35
CA TYR A 77 -25.41 -13.01 -8.80
C TYR A 77 -25.82 -14.35 -9.41
N ASP A 78 -26.49 -14.30 -10.56
CA ASP A 78 -27.04 -15.45 -11.27
C ASP A 78 -26.74 -15.32 -12.77
N ASP A 79 -25.85 -16.17 -13.27
CA ASP A 79 -25.47 -16.24 -14.68
C ASP A 79 -26.27 -17.27 -15.48
N GLY A 80 -27.29 -17.87 -14.87
CA GLY A 80 -28.09 -18.98 -15.42
C GLY A 80 -27.65 -20.37 -14.97
N THR A 81 -26.55 -20.49 -14.21
CA THR A 81 -26.11 -21.76 -13.60
C THR A 81 -26.59 -21.93 -12.16
N GLY A 82 -27.05 -20.86 -11.52
CA GLY A 82 -27.51 -20.84 -10.13
C GLY A 82 -27.18 -19.53 -9.43
N LEU A 83 -27.68 -19.37 -8.20
CA LEU A 83 -27.33 -18.24 -7.34
C LEU A 83 -25.94 -18.47 -6.72
N THR A 84 -25.03 -17.53 -6.95
CA THR A 84 -23.70 -17.50 -6.32
C THR A 84 -23.60 -16.27 -5.43
N GLU A 85 -23.31 -16.48 -4.14
CA GLU A 85 -23.10 -15.39 -3.19
C GLU A 85 -21.81 -14.64 -3.53
N ILE A 86 -21.85 -13.32 -3.42
CA ILE A 86 -20.68 -12.45 -3.57
C ILE A 86 -20.53 -11.57 -2.34
N GLU A 87 -19.27 -11.22 -2.06
CA GLU A 87 -18.92 -10.34 -0.96
C GLU A 87 -19.67 -9.02 -1.08
N SER A 88 -20.16 -8.54 0.06
CA SER A 88 -20.90 -7.29 0.15
C SER A 88 -20.65 -6.61 1.48
N GLN A 89 -20.95 -5.32 1.50
CA GLN A 89 -20.85 -4.46 2.67
C GLN A 89 -22.11 -3.60 2.73
N ILE A 90 -22.66 -3.40 3.93
CA ILE A 90 -23.72 -2.41 4.15
C ILE A 90 -23.22 -1.29 5.07
N TYR A 91 -23.80 -0.10 4.94
CA TYR A 91 -23.50 1.05 5.79
C TYR A 91 -24.69 2.02 5.83
N GLU A 92 -24.66 2.99 6.75
CA GLU A 92 -25.72 3.99 6.94
C GLU A 92 -27.11 3.34 7.06
N LEU A 93 -27.27 2.56 8.14
CA LEU A 93 -28.50 1.81 8.39
C LEU A 93 -29.65 2.73 8.84
N GLU A 94 -30.78 2.66 8.13
CA GLU A 94 -32.01 3.29 8.55
C GLU A 94 -32.89 2.29 9.31
N PHE A 95 -32.87 2.39 10.63
CA PHE A 95 -33.63 1.51 11.51
C PHE A 95 -35.14 1.79 11.44
N PHE A 96 -35.91 0.71 11.39
CA PHE A 96 -37.37 0.71 11.62
C PHE A 96 -37.68 0.49 13.11
N ASP A 97 -36.89 -0.38 13.77
CA ASP A 97 -36.91 -0.66 15.21
C ASP A 97 -35.48 -1.02 15.70
N ASP A 98 -35.32 -1.50 16.93
CA ASP A 98 -34.00 -1.81 17.54
C ASP A 98 -33.23 -2.97 16.87
N SER A 99 -33.86 -3.72 15.96
CA SER A 99 -33.32 -4.94 15.36
C SER A 99 -33.56 -5.07 13.85
N HIS A 100 -34.35 -4.18 13.26
CA HIS A 100 -34.67 -4.20 11.85
C HIS A 100 -34.40 -2.85 11.19
N ILE A 101 -33.94 -2.92 9.95
CA ILE A 101 -33.72 -1.78 9.08
C ILE A 101 -34.76 -1.78 7.95
N LYS A 102 -35.16 -0.59 7.54
CA LYS A 102 -36.01 -0.36 6.36
C LYS A 102 -35.19 -0.02 5.10
N ALA A 103 -33.97 0.48 5.29
CA ALA A 103 -33.06 0.85 4.21
C ALA A 103 -31.60 0.84 4.68
N CYS A 104 -30.69 0.71 3.74
CA CYS A 104 -29.26 0.93 3.94
C CYS A 104 -28.59 1.25 2.61
N ASN A 105 -27.32 1.65 2.67
CA ASN A 105 -26.46 1.63 1.49
C ASN A 105 -25.76 0.27 1.38
N LEU A 106 -25.58 -0.20 0.15
CA LEU A 106 -25.04 -1.51 -0.19
C LEU A 106 -23.89 -1.36 -1.17
N VAL A 107 -22.76 -2.00 -0.86
CA VAL A 107 -21.57 -2.10 -1.72
C VAL A 107 -21.28 -3.56 -2.08
N PHE A 108 -20.97 -3.81 -3.34
CA PHE A 108 -20.37 -5.07 -3.83
C PHE A 108 -19.60 -4.82 -5.13
N LEU A 109 -18.81 -5.79 -5.58
CA LEU A 109 -18.09 -5.71 -6.85
C LEU A 109 -18.79 -6.52 -7.95
N ILE A 110 -18.80 -5.99 -9.18
CA ILE A 110 -19.15 -6.80 -10.37
C ILE A 110 -18.12 -7.93 -10.51
N PRO A 111 -18.52 -9.21 -10.58
CA PRO A 111 -17.60 -10.34 -10.73
C PRO A 111 -16.75 -10.27 -12.00
N GLY A 112 -15.56 -10.90 -11.97
CA GLY A 112 -14.65 -10.95 -13.13
C GLY A 112 -15.21 -11.74 -14.31
N GLU A 113 -16.08 -12.68 -14.02
CA GLU A 113 -16.80 -13.56 -14.94
C GLU A 113 -18.09 -12.96 -15.50
N ALA A 114 -18.45 -11.73 -15.11
CA ALA A 114 -19.63 -11.04 -15.60
C ALA A 114 -19.70 -10.99 -17.15
N ASN A 115 -20.88 -11.31 -17.68
CA ASN A 115 -21.10 -11.57 -19.10
C ASN A 115 -22.20 -10.68 -19.72
N GLY A 116 -22.78 -9.77 -18.94
CA GLY A 116 -23.82 -8.83 -19.38
C GLY A 116 -25.24 -9.40 -19.36
N LYS A 117 -25.41 -10.67 -19.01
CA LYS A 117 -26.71 -11.36 -18.93
C LYS A 117 -27.05 -11.79 -17.51
N GLU A 118 -26.07 -11.75 -16.62
CA GLU A 118 -26.29 -12.12 -15.22
C GLU A 118 -27.23 -11.14 -14.52
N LYS A 119 -27.92 -11.64 -13.50
CA LYS A 119 -28.80 -10.84 -12.64
C LYS A 119 -28.25 -10.78 -11.23
N TYR A 120 -28.54 -9.69 -10.54
CA TYR A 120 -28.08 -9.46 -9.18
C TYR A 120 -29.29 -9.40 -8.24
N TYR A 121 -29.14 -9.96 -7.06
CA TYR A 121 -30.20 -10.02 -6.06
C TYR A 121 -29.62 -9.70 -4.68
N VAL A 122 -30.41 -8.98 -3.89
CA VAL A 122 -30.23 -8.94 -2.44
C VAL A 122 -31.19 -9.95 -1.81
N LEU A 123 -30.63 -10.85 -0.99
CA LEU A 123 -31.36 -11.80 -0.17
C LEU A 123 -31.21 -11.40 1.29
N TYR A 124 -32.28 -11.55 2.08
CA TYR A 124 -32.29 -11.17 3.50
C TYR A 124 -33.42 -11.89 4.26
N ASP A 125 -33.39 -11.75 5.58
CA ASP A 125 -34.32 -12.34 6.54
C ASP A 125 -34.83 -11.27 7.53
N ASP A 126 -36.01 -11.47 8.09
CA ASP A 126 -36.56 -10.70 9.21
C ASP A 126 -36.20 -11.30 10.57
N SER A 127 -35.60 -12.48 10.59
CA SER A 127 -35.09 -13.15 11.78
C SER A 127 -33.57 -13.05 11.90
N GLU A 128 -33.07 -13.33 13.11
CA GLU A 128 -31.63 -13.31 13.39
C GLU A 128 -30.88 -14.38 12.60
N THR A 129 -29.90 -13.94 11.81
CA THR A 129 -29.04 -14.80 11.00
C THR A 129 -27.58 -14.71 11.46
N PRO A 130 -26.75 -15.73 11.19
CA PRO A 130 -25.30 -15.59 11.33
C PRO A 130 -24.78 -14.37 10.55
N PRO A 131 -23.74 -13.67 11.04
CA PRO A 131 -23.11 -12.58 10.31
C PRO A 131 -22.46 -13.08 9.01
N PRO A 132 -22.30 -12.24 7.98
CA PRO A 132 -21.51 -12.59 6.83
C PRO A 132 -20.05 -12.85 7.26
N ASN A 133 -19.43 -13.87 6.68
CA ASN A 133 -18.03 -14.22 6.96
C ASN A 133 -17.15 -13.82 5.77
N TYR A 134 -17.23 -12.55 5.36
CA TYR A 134 -16.41 -12.02 4.27
C TYR A 134 -15.02 -11.63 4.77
N PRO A 135 -13.98 -11.83 3.94
CA PRO A 135 -12.65 -11.32 4.25
C PRO A 135 -12.67 -9.79 4.33
N ASP A 136 -11.87 -9.26 5.25
CA ASP A 136 -11.62 -7.84 5.36
C ASP A 136 -10.44 -7.46 4.46
N HIS A 137 -10.74 -6.89 3.29
CA HIS A 137 -9.73 -6.54 2.30
C HIS A 137 -9.08 -5.19 2.56
N LEU A 138 -9.75 -4.31 3.31
CA LEU A 138 -9.40 -2.89 3.40
C LEU A 138 -9.17 -2.47 4.84
N ILE A 139 -8.10 -1.70 5.07
CA ILE A 139 -7.80 -1.13 6.39
C ILE A 139 -7.47 0.36 6.23
N VAL A 140 -8.03 1.19 7.12
CA VAL A 140 -7.68 2.60 7.25
C VAL A 140 -6.96 2.88 8.57
N GLU A 141 -5.88 3.63 8.53
CA GLU A 141 -5.18 4.09 9.73
C GLU A 141 -4.99 5.61 9.71
N ASP A 142 -5.35 6.30 10.81
CA ASP A 142 -4.92 7.69 11.04
C ASP A 142 -3.52 7.72 11.67
N THR A 143 -2.55 8.19 10.90
CA THR A 143 -1.13 8.13 11.25
C THR A 143 -0.39 9.43 10.90
N HIS A 144 0.89 9.48 11.23
CA HIS A 144 1.80 10.59 10.99
C HIS A 144 3.03 10.12 10.21
N TYR A 145 3.56 10.96 9.31
CA TYR A 145 4.83 10.71 8.62
C TYR A 145 5.81 11.84 8.90
N PHE A 146 7.00 11.47 9.38
CA PHE A 146 8.12 12.40 9.56
C PHE A 146 9.40 11.88 8.91
N TYR A 147 9.94 12.65 7.97
CA TYR A 147 11.20 12.38 7.28
C TYR A 147 11.96 13.68 7.00
N GLU A 148 13.18 13.80 7.53
CA GLU A 148 14.04 14.98 7.34
C GLU A 148 15.43 14.55 6.83
N PRO A 149 15.58 14.19 5.54
CA PRO A 149 16.86 13.70 5.01
C PRO A 149 17.96 14.76 5.03
N ILE A 150 17.59 16.01 4.81
CA ILE A 150 18.47 17.17 4.85
C ILE A 150 17.89 18.12 5.90
N SER A 151 18.72 18.60 6.83
CA SER A 151 18.29 19.53 7.89
C SER A 151 17.51 20.71 7.29
N GLY A 152 16.31 21.00 7.81
CA GLY A 152 15.39 22.03 7.33
C GLY A 152 14.52 21.63 6.13
N GLN A 153 14.79 20.51 5.47
CA GLN A 153 13.99 19.97 4.36
C GLN A 153 13.24 18.73 4.87
N LYS A 154 12.04 18.97 5.38
CA LYS A 154 11.20 17.94 6.02
C LYS A 154 9.96 17.59 5.21
N MET A 155 9.54 16.35 5.40
CA MET A 155 8.20 15.85 5.10
C MET A 155 7.58 15.52 6.45
N ASP A 156 6.55 16.25 6.82
CA ASP A 156 5.95 16.26 8.16
C ASP A 156 4.46 16.50 8.01
N PHE A 157 3.67 15.43 8.00
CA PHE A 157 2.24 15.51 7.74
C PHE A 157 1.44 14.38 8.39
N ASP A 158 0.20 14.70 8.73
CA ASP A 158 -0.81 13.74 9.17
C ASP A 158 -1.58 13.21 7.96
N TYR A 159 -1.90 11.91 7.94
CA TYR A 159 -2.59 11.30 6.80
C TYR A 159 -3.41 10.08 7.20
N TYR A 160 -4.43 9.78 6.40
CA TYR A 160 -5.08 8.48 6.39
C TYR A 160 -4.31 7.53 5.48
N LYS A 161 -3.82 6.41 6.03
CA LYS A 161 -3.19 5.33 5.28
C LYS A 161 -4.26 4.34 4.85
N ILE A 162 -4.33 4.07 3.55
CA ILE A 162 -5.25 3.08 2.97
C ILE A 162 -4.46 1.84 2.59
N ILE A 163 -4.82 0.71 3.17
CA ILE A 163 -4.20 -0.59 2.96
C ILE A 163 -5.21 -1.51 2.30
N GLU A 164 -4.78 -2.21 1.25
CA GLU A 164 -5.55 -3.25 0.57
C GLU A 164 -4.74 -4.55 0.56
N ASP A 165 -5.29 -5.63 1.10
CA ASP A 165 -4.65 -6.96 1.13
C ASP A 165 -3.18 -6.93 1.64
N GLY A 166 -2.92 -6.10 2.64
CA GLY A 166 -1.58 -5.92 3.24
C GLY A 166 -0.64 -4.97 2.50
N TYR A 167 -1.07 -4.36 1.39
CA TYR A 167 -0.31 -3.37 0.64
C TYR A 167 -0.86 -1.96 0.81
N ILE A 168 0.02 -0.99 1.03
CA ILE A 168 -0.33 0.41 1.17
C ILE A 168 -0.57 0.99 -0.22
N ILE A 169 -1.79 1.44 -0.49
CA ILE A 169 -2.19 1.97 -1.81
C ILE A 169 -2.08 3.49 -1.83
N TYR A 170 -2.64 4.15 -0.81
CA TYR A 170 -2.73 5.61 -0.72
C TYR A 170 -2.39 6.14 0.67
N GLY A 171 -1.82 7.34 0.71
CA GLY A 171 -1.89 8.22 1.87
C GLY A 171 -2.69 9.48 1.55
N ILE A 172 -3.77 9.76 2.29
CA ILE A 172 -4.61 10.95 2.10
C ILE A 172 -4.21 11.97 3.15
N CYS A 173 -3.45 12.98 2.73
CA CYS A 173 -2.88 13.99 3.61
C CYS A 173 -3.95 14.93 4.17
N GLN A 174 -3.97 15.02 5.50
CA GLN A 174 -4.89 15.85 6.26
C GLN A 174 -4.34 17.27 6.38
N LYS A 175 -3.11 17.39 6.89
CA LYS A 175 -2.38 18.65 7.05
C LYS A 175 -0.89 18.39 7.14
N GLY A 176 -0.09 19.44 6.99
CA GLY A 176 1.36 19.40 7.13
C GLY A 176 2.08 19.85 5.88
N VAL A 177 3.34 19.47 5.75
CA VAL A 177 4.24 19.95 4.72
C VAL A 177 5.04 18.84 4.05
N LEU A 178 5.26 18.97 2.75
CA LEU A 178 6.16 18.15 1.96
C LEU A 178 7.17 19.08 1.29
N LEU A 179 8.42 19.07 1.79
CA LEU A 179 9.50 19.92 1.28
C LEU A 179 9.13 21.41 1.22
N GLY A 180 8.42 21.89 2.25
CA GLY A 180 7.97 23.28 2.37
C GLY A 180 6.63 23.59 1.69
N GLU A 181 6.08 22.67 0.91
CA GLU A 181 4.76 22.81 0.27
C GLU A 181 3.66 22.23 1.15
N GLY A 182 2.49 22.89 1.19
CA GLY A 182 1.34 22.40 1.94
C GLY A 182 0.69 21.21 1.25
N VAL A 183 0.29 20.19 2.01
CA VAL A 183 -0.25 18.93 1.47
C VAL A 183 -1.66 18.60 1.91
N SER A 184 -2.40 19.52 2.53
CA SER A 184 -3.81 19.25 2.88
C SER A 184 -4.62 18.90 1.63
N HIS A 185 -5.43 17.83 1.71
CA HIS A 185 -6.21 17.25 0.62
C HIS A 185 -5.39 16.62 -0.54
N THR A 186 -4.10 16.35 -0.31
CA THR A 186 -3.26 15.64 -1.29
C THR A 186 -3.31 14.13 -1.04
N ILE A 187 -3.64 13.38 -2.09
CA ILE A 187 -3.51 11.93 -2.15
C ILE A 187 -2.11 11.58 -2.67
N ILE A 188 -1.38 10.79 -1.91
CA ILE A 188 -0.09 10.19 -2.28
C ILE A 188 -0.35 8.75 -2.73
N LYS A 189 -0.19 8.45 -4.02
CA LYS A 189 -0.18 7.08 -4.55
C LYS A 189 1.18 6.45 -4.28
N LEU A 190 1.17 5.24 -3.74
CA LEU A 190 2.37 4.42 -3.55
C LEU A 190 2.55 3.45 -4.74
N LYS A 191 3.78 3.03 -5.01
CA LYS A 191 4.08 2.01 -6.02
C LYS A 191 3.38 0.68 -5.70
N PRO A 192 3.10 -0.16 -6.70
CA PRO A 192 2.56 -1.51 -6.47
C PRO A 192 3.39 -2.30 -5.45
N ASN A 193 2.71 -3.11 -4.64
CA ASN A 193 3.31 -3.97 -3.61
C ASN A 193 4.07 -3.23 -2.49
N SER A 194 3.82 -1.94 -2.28
CA SER A 194 4.43 -1.19 -1.18
C SER A 194 3.87 -1.67 0.16
N THR A 195 4.73 -2.17 1.05
CA THR A 195 4.35 -2.61 2.41
C THR A 195 4.67 -1.56 3.48
N GLU A 196 5.39 -0.50 3.11
CA GLU A 196 5.80 0.58 4.00
C GLU A 196 5.54 1.95 3.36
N PHE A 197 5.08 2.89 4.18
CA PHE A 197 4.85 4.26 3.73
C PHE A 197 6.15 5.04 3.81
N GLU A 198 6.88 5.08 2.69
CA GLU A 198 8.13 5.81 2.56
C GLU A 198 8.17 6.63 1.29
N THR A 199 8.90 7.74 1.32
CA THR A 199 9.10 8.62 0.15
C THR A 199 9.62 7.86 -1.08
N LYS A 200 10.44 6.81 -0.89
CA LYS A 200 10.94 5.97 -2.00
C LYS A 200 9.84 5.18 -2.73
N ASN A 201 8.75 4.94 -2.03
CA ASN A 201 7.57 4.23 -2.53
C ASN A 201 6.52 5.17 -3.09
N ALA A 202 6.63 6.49 -2.87
CA ALA A 202 5.73 7.46 -3.50
C ALA A 202 5.91 7.46 -5.04
N ASP A 203 4.78 7.52 -5.75
CA ASP A 203 4.70 7.36 -7.20
C ASP A 203 4.09 8.59 -7.87
N GLN A 204 2.89 9.00 -7.43
CA GLN A 204 2.14 10.12 -8.01
C GLN A 204 1.34 10.86 -6.94
N PHE A 205 1.14 12.16 -7.12
CA PHE A 205 0.29 12.99 -6.26
C PHE A 205 -0.94 13.50 -7.01
N ALA A 206 -2.07 13.52 -6.32
CA ALA A 206 -3.30 14.18 -6.74
C ALA A 206 -3.81 15.08 -5.61
N SER A 207 -4.10 16.35 -5.88
CA SER A 207 -4.65 17.28 -4.89
C SER A 207 -6.06 17.68 -5.26
N PHE A 208 -6.92 17.72 -4.26
CA PHE A 208 -8.31 18.18 -4.35
C PHE A 208 -8.53 19.39 -3.42
N ALA A 209 -7.51 20.22 -3.27
CA ALA A 209 -7.59 21.47 -2.53
C ALA A 209 -7.57 22.67 -3.47
N MET A 210 -8.40 23.67 -3.16
CA MET A 210 -8.44 24.90 -3.94
C MET A 210 -7.26 25.80 -3.63
N SER A 211 -6.57 26.25 -4.67
CA SER A 211 -5.41 27.14 -4.57
C SER A 211 -5.39 28.23 -5.63
N TYR A 212 -4.66 29.30 -5.35
CA TYR A 212 -4.49 30.46 -6.22
C TYR A 212 -3.11 31.08 -6.04
N ALA A 213 -2.59 31.74 -7.08
CA ALA A 213 -1.28 32.37 -7.05
C ALA A 213 -1.27 33.63 -6.17
N ILE A 214 -0.12 33.83 -5.51
CA ILE A 214 0.17 35.02 -4.70
C ILE A 214 1.57 35.53 -5.04
N ASP A 215 1.81 36.81 -4.75
CA ASP A 215 3.17 37.36 -4.78
C ASP A 215 4.02 36.80 -3.63
N GLY A 216 5.34 36.72 -3.85
CA GLY A 216 6.32 36.35 -2.84
C GLY A 216 6.85 34.91 -2.96
N PRO A 217 7.70 34.49 -2.01
CA PRO A 217 8.49 33.25 -2.11
C PRO A 217 7.62 31.98 -2.12
N LYS A 218 6.41 32.08 -1.56
CA LYS A 218 5.46 31.00 -1.42
C LYS A 218 4.68 30.68 -2.71
N GLN A 219 4.69 31.59 -3.70
CA GLN A 219 4.10 31.53 -5.06
C GLN A 219 2.59 31.23 -5.18
N TYR A 220 1.96 30.54 -4.25
CA TYR A 220 0.51 30.29 -4.18
C TYR A 220 0.03 30.23 -2.72
N SER A 221 -1.29 30.32 -2.49
CA SER A 221 -1.95 30.00 -1.22
C SER A 221 -3.24 29.21 -1.44
N GLY A 222 -4.00 28.98 -0.38
CA GLY A 222 -5.28 28.27 -0.40
C GLY A 222 -5.35 27.15 0.65
N SER A 223 -6.34 26.28 0.51
CA SER A 223 -6.54 25.17 1.44
C SER A 223 -5.41 24.12 1.49
N PRO A 224 -4.50 23.93 0.50
CA PRO A 224 -3.40 22.97 0.66
C PRO A 224 -2.50 23.27 1.86
N ARG A 225 -2.43 24.53 2.29
CA ARG A 225 -1.59 24.99 3.41
C ARG A 225 -2.34 25.10 4.74
N ALA A 226 -3.52 24.52 4.85
CA ALA A 226 -4.28 24.53 6.08
C ALA A 226 -3.51 23.89 7.25
N GLU A 227 -3.49 24.58 8.39
CA GLU A 227 -2.91 24.06 9.65
C GLU A 227 -4.00 23.46 10.56
N VAL A 228 -5.24 23.94 10.41
CA VAL A 228 -6.41 23.48 11.15
C VAL A 228 -7.31 22.68 10.21
N VAL A 229 -7.55 21.43 10.57
CA VAL A 229 -8.39 20.51 9.80
C VAL A 229 -9.33 19.76 10.72
N HIS A 230 -10.55 19.56 10.25
CA HIS A 230 -11.51 18.64 10.82
C HIS A 230 -11.51 17.37 9.96
N LYS A 231 -11.54 16.20 10.59
CA LYS A 231 -11.39 14.92 9.91
C LYS A 231 -12.24 13.86 10.59
N SER A 232 -12.73 12.89 9.82
CA SER A 232 -13.48 11.75 10.34
C SER A 232 -13.41 10.56 9.39
N ILE A 233 -13.48 9.35 9.94
CA ILE A 233 -13.71 8.12 9.18
C ILE A 233 -15.23 7.89 9.18
N LEU A 234 -15.85 8.00 8.00
CA LEU A 234 -17.29 7.84 7.81
C LEU A 234 -17.69 6.37 7.64
N VAL A 235 -16.85 5.59 6.95
CA VAL A 235 -17.04 4.16 6.71
C VAL A 235 -15.68 3.47 6.81
N ASP A 236 -15.62 2.41 7.62
CA ASP A 236 -14.49 1.49 7.75
C ASP A 236 -15.05 0.07 7.59
N GLY A 237 -14.98 -0.46 6.37
CA GLY A 237 -15.56 -1.75 6.04
C GLY A 237 -14.74 -2.51 5.01
N ASN A 238 -15.10 -3.77 4.81
CA ASN A 238 -14.30 -4.75 4.10
C ASN A 238 -14.11 -4.48 2.60
N LEU A 239 -15.05 -3.78 1.95
CA LEU A 239 -14.99 -3.45 0.52
C LEU A 239 -14.91 -1.95 0.23
N MET A 240 -15.19 -1.10 1.21
CA MET A 240 -15.11 0.35 1.06
C MET A 240 -14.69 1.05 2.35
N ILE A 241 -13.74 1.97 2.21
CA ILE A 241 -13.37 2.97 3.19
C ILE A 241 -13.84 4.34 2.71
N ARG A 242 -14.40 5.14 3.62
CA ARG A 242 -14.78 6.53 3.36
C ARG A 242 -14.26 7.44 4.47
N VAL A 243 -13.49 8.46 4.11
CA VAL A 243 -12.96 9.46 5.06
C VAL A 243 -13.30 10.87 4.62
N ARG A 244 -13.51 11.77 5.57
CA ARG A 244 -13.77 13.19 5.34
C ARG A 244 -12.61 14.02 5.86
N ILE A 245 -12.27 15.05 5.11
CA ILE A 245 -11.33 16.10 5.52
C ILE A 245 -12.01 17.44 5.21
N GLU A 246 -11.97 18.35 6.16
CA GLU A 246 -12.41 19.72 6.00
C GLU A 246 -11.30 20.65 6.50
N SER A 247 -10.93 21.63 5.69
CA SER A 247 -9.83 22.53 5.97
C SER A 247 -10.16 23.96 5.58
N THR A 248 -9.50 24.92 6.25
CA THR A 248 -9.58 26.34 5.92
C THR A 248 -8.17 26.86 5.64
N SER A 249 -8.02 27.67 4.59
CA SER A 249 -6.73 28.27 4.24
C SER A 249 -6.18 29.11 5.40
N PRO A 250 -4.85 29.29 5.50
CA PRO A 250 -4.23 30.08 6.57
C PRO A 250 -4.82 31.50 6.74
N GLU A 251 -5.24 32.12 5.63
CA GLU A 251 -5.83 33.46 5.61
C GLU A 251 -7.32 33.48 5.96
N GLY A 252 -7.97 32.32 6.09
CA GLY A 252 -9.41 32.23 6.36
C GLY A 252 -10.31 32.50 5.15
N VAL A 253 -9.76 32.52 3.94
CA VAL A 253 -10.48 32.98 2.73
C VAL A 253 -11.03 31.84 1.86
N ILE A 254 -10.46 30.64 1.95
CA ILE A 254 -10.93 29.45 1.22
C ILE A 254 -11.19 28.32 2.21
N LYS A 255 -12.35 27.68 2.08
CA LYS A 255 -12.70 26.45 2.79
C LYS A 255 -12.87 25.32 1.79
N THR A 256 -12.25 24.17 2.07
CA THR A 256 -12.40 22.94 1.29
C THR A 256 -12.92 21.84 2.18
N SER A 257 -13.98 21.16 1.75
CA SER A 257 -14.45 19.90 2.35
C SER A 257 -14.40 18.82 1.28
N ALA A 258 -13.79 17.68 1.60
CA ALA A 258 -13.69 16.56 0.68
C ALA A 258 -14.00 15.24 1.39
N VAL A 259 -14.75 14.38 0.71
CA VAL A 259 -15.03 12.99 1.13
C VAL A 259 -14.35 12.06 0.13
N TYR A 260 -13.41 11.26 0.62
CA TYR A 260 -12.63 10.31 -0.16
C TYR A 260 -13.21 8.92 0.05
N SER A 261 -13.60 8.25 -1.03
CA SER A 261 -14.12 6.88 -1.02
C SER A 261 -13.18 5.97 -1.80
N TYR A 262 -12.52 5.05 -1.08
CA TYR A 262 -11.72 3.99 -1.68
C TYR A 262 -12.51 2.69 -1.64
N TYR A 263 -12.66 2.06 -2.80
CA TYR A 263 -13.29 0.75 -2.93
C TYR A 263 -12.22 -0.30 -3.19
N TYR A 264 -12.48 -1.53 -2.76
CA TYR A 264 -11.61 -2.66 -3.04
C TYR A 264 -11.40 -2.81 -4.55
N CYS A 265 -10.14 -2.80 -4.99
CA CYS A 265 -9.77 -2.83 -6.40
C CYS A 265 -8.91 -4.07 -6.67
N PRO A 266 -9.49 -5.25 -6.94
CA PRO A 266 -8.77 -6.51 -7.18
C PRO A 266 -8.07 -6.57 -8.56
N THR A 267 -7.54 -5.44 -9.02
CA THR A 267 -6.81 -5.28 -10.29
C THR A 267 -5.58 -4.40 -10.07
N SER A 268 -4.70 -4.32 -11.08
CA SER A 268 -3.56 -3.40 -11.08
C SER A 268 -3.97 -1.92 -11.18
N MET A 269 -5.19 -1.64 -11.66
CA MET A 269 -5.74 -0.29 -11.67
C MET A 269 -6.29 0.03 -10.29
N LYS A 270 -5.94 1.21 -9.78
CA LYS A 270 -6.44 1.73 -8.50
C LYS A 270 -7.19 3.02 -8.73
N ARG A 271 -8.33 3.15 -8.03
CA ARG A 271 -9.30 4.23 -8.18
C ARG A 271 -9.69 4.74 -6.80
N ILE A 272 -9.74 6.05 -6.64
CA ILE A 272 -10.31 6.67 -5.45
C ILE A 272 -11.23 7.81 -5.87
N ALA A 273 -12.50 7.72 -5.47
CA ALA A 273 -13.50 8.72 -5.77
C ALA A 273 -13.49 9.81 -4.69
N VAL A 274 -13.66 11.06 -5.09
CA VAL A 274 -13.63 12.21 -4.21
C VAL A 274 -14.81 13.12 -4.50
N HIS A 275 -15.61 13.37 -3.48
CA HIS A 275 -16.63 14.42 -3.49
C HIS A 275 -16.05 15.67 -2.85
N VAL A 276 -16.00 16.77 -3.59
CA VAL A 276 -15.29 17.99 -3.19
C VAL A 276 -16.26 19.15 -3.15
N ASN A 277 -16.12 20.00 -2.14
CA ASN A 277 -16.79 21.27 -2.03
C ASN A 277 -15.79 22.38 -1.66
N HIS A 278 -15.58 23.33 -2.56
CA HIS A 278 -14.77 24.52 -2.34
C HIS A 278 -15.64 25.75 -2.14
N ARG A 279 -15.34 26.54 -1.10
CA ARG A 279 -16.05 27.77 -0.76
C ARG A 279 -15.08 28.93 -0.60
N VAL A 280 -15.28 29.98 -1.38
CA VAL A 280 -14.58 31.26 -1.24
C VAL A 280 -15.34 32.12 -0.23
N LEU A 281 -14.75 32.34 0.95
CA LEU A 281 -15.38 33.04 2.07
C LEU A 281 -15.25 34.57 1.95
N GLU A 282 -14.17 35.03 1.31
CA GLU A 282 -13.88 36.43 1.04
C GLU A 282 -13.34 36.61 -0.39
N THR A 283 -13.57 37.76 -1.00
CA THR A 283 -13.10 38.02 -2.37
C THR A 283 -11.57 38.05 -2.40
N VAL A 284 -10.98 37.32 -3.34
CA VAL A 284 -9.53 37.23 -3.53
C VAL A 284 -9.15 37.71 -4.93
N GLU A 285 -8.11 38.53 -5.02
CA GLU A 285 -7.46 38.91 -6.28
C GLU A 285 -6.21 38.03 -6.48
N VAL A 286 -6.16 37.33 -7.62
CA VAL A 286 -5.02 36.49 -8.02
C VAL A 286 -3.84 37.38 -8.41
N ARG A 287 -2.67 37.10 -7.82
CA ARG A 287 -1.42 37.83 -8.07
C ARG A 287 -0.28 36.87 -8.42
N GLY A 288 0.93 37.37 -8.63
CA GLY A 288 2.07 36.53 -9.00
C GLY A 288 1.92 35.86 -10.36
N ASP A 289 2.12 34.54 -10.40
CA ASP A 289 1.96 33.72 -11.62
C ASP A 289 0.47 33.51 -11.92
N ARG A 290 -0.10 34.44 -12.68
CA ARG A 290 -1.54 34.55 -12.99
C ARG A 290 -2.14 33.33 -13.66
N GLU A 291 -1.33 32.39 -14.11
CA GLU A 291 -1.75 31.11 -14.66
C GLU A 291 -2.42 30.20 -13.61
N ARG A 292 -2.14 30.37 -12.30
CA ARG A 292 -2.86 29.68 -11.22
C ARG A 292 -3.92 30.58 -10.59
N ASP A 293 -5.10 30.59 -11.18
CA ASP A 293 -6.18 31.55 -10.95
C ASP A 293 -7.46 30.93 -10.37
N GLY A 294 -7.31 29.82 -9.65
CA GLY A 294 -8.41 29.08 -9.04
C GLY A 294 -8.37 27.62 -9.46
N THR A 295 -7.40 26.88 -8.93
CA THR A 295 -7.28 25.42 -9.16
C THR A 295 -8.35 24.69 -8.36
N TYR A 296 -9.12 23.81 -9.00
CA TYR A 296 -10.05 22.89 -8.34
C TYR A 296 -9.35 21.60 -7.92
N ALA A 297 -8.54 21.03 -8.81
CA ALA A 297 -7.74 19.84 -8.55
C ALA A 297 -6.46 19.84 -9.38
N SER A 298 -5.48 19.03 -8.99
CA SER A 298 -4.24 18.92 -9.76
C SER A 298 -3.58 17.55 -9.64
N LEU A 299 -2.92 17.11 -10.70
CA LEU A 299 -1.91 16.05 -10.65
C LEU A 299 -0.52 16.68 -10.55
N SER A 300 0.29 16.20 -9.62
CA SER A 300 1.67 16.65 -9.47
C SER A 300 2.62 15.46 -9.54
N THR A 301 3.55 15.54 -10.47
CA THR A 301 4.64 14.56 -10.61
C THR A 301 5.95 15.19 -10.15
N PHE A 302 6.86 14.36 -9.67
CA PHE A 302 8.15 14.77 -9.17
C PHE A 302 9.21 13.77 -9.61
N LYS A 303 10.43 14.26 -9.79
CA LYS A 303 11.59 13.44 -10.10
C LYS A 303 12.76 14.00 -9.33
N SER A 304 13.28 13.23 -8.37
CA SER A 304 14.45 13.61 -7.58
C SER A 304 15.58 12.60 -7.79
N ARG A 305 16.80 13.08 -7.94
CA ARG A 305 18.03 12.30 -8.08
C ARG A 305 19.11 12.90 -7.18
N SER A 306 19.61 12.10 -6.23
CA SER A 306 20.73 12.45 -5.36
C SER A 306 21.90 11.51 -5.56
N ALA A 307 23.10 12.07 -5.69
CA ALA A 307 24.35 11.31 -5.79
C ALA A 307 24.78 10.67 -4.45
N THR A 308 24.20 11.11 -3.32
CA THR A 308 24.69 10.75 -1.98
C THR A 308 23.60 10.27 -1.01
N ILE A 309 22.32 10.45 -1.35
CA ILE A 309 21.17 10.04 -0.53
C ILE A 309 20.24 9.17 -1.38
N GLU A 310 20.39 7.85 -1.28
CA GLU A 310 19.65 6.90 -2.12
C GLU A 310 18.13 7.03 -2.00
N ASN A 311 17.61 7.25 -0.79
CA ASN A 311 16.18 7.42 -0.53
C ASN A 311 15.57 8.69 -1.15
N MET A 312 16.38 9.58 -1.73
CA MET A 312 15.93 10.73 -2.52
C MET A 312 15.94 10.45 -4.03
N ASN A 313 16.28 9.24 -4.48
CA ASN A 313 16.18 8.81 -5.89
C ASN A 313 14.77 8.28 -6.17
N VAL A 314 13.85 9.18 -6.49
CA VAL A 314 12.41 8.90 -6.45
C VAL A 314 11.67 9.58 -7.59
N GLY A 315 10.52 9.02 -7.97
CA GLY A 315 9.61 9.57 -8.97
C GLY A 315 10.16 9.66 -10.39
N ASN A 316 9.25 9.91 -11.33
CA ASN A 316 9.50 10.15 -12.75
C ASN A 316 8.43 11.13 -13.28
N ILE A 317 8.83 12.07 -14.14
CA ILE A 317 7.89 12.86 -14.94
C ILE A 317 7.52 12.03 -16.16
N LEU A 318 6.23 11.77 -16.37
CA LEU A 318 5.74 11.05 -17.54
C LEU A 318 5.78 11.97 -18.78
N PRO A 319 6.09 11.44 -19.97
CA PRO A 319 6.42 12.25 -21.15
C PRO A 319 5.21 12.79 -21.92
N SER A 320 3.99 12.30 -21.67
CA SER A 320 2.80 12.67 -22.43
C SER A 320 1.68 13.20 -21.54
N LEU A 321 0.95 14.18 -22.07
CA LEU A 321 -0.29 14.74 -21.53
C LEU A 321 -1.40 14.48 -22.54
N HIS A 322 -2.47 13.83 -22.10
CA HIS A 322 -3.70 13.67 -22.87
C HIS A 322 -4.87 14.36 -22.18
N VAL A 323 -5.69 15.05 -22.97
CA VAL A 323 -6.87 15.79 -22.48
C VAL A 323 -8.05 15.50 -23.40
N TYR A 324 -9.22 15.21 -22.81
CA TYR A 324 -10.48 15.16 -23.57
C TYR A 324 -11.04 16.57 -23.71
N GLY A 325 -10.85 17.18 -24.88
CA GLY A 325 -11.17 18.58 -25.14
C GLY A 325 -12.65 18.86 -25.35
N GLU A 326 -13.04 20.13 -25.25
CA GLU A 326 -14.41 20.62 -25.48
C GLU A 326 -15.01 20.30 -26.86
N ASP A 327 -14.17 20.03 -27.86
CA ASP A 327 -14.55 19.57 -29.19
C ASP A 327 -14.82 18.06 -29.26
N ASP A 328 -14.87 17.40 -28.10
CA ASP A 328 -15.03 15.96 -27.89
C ASP A 328 -13.93 15.12 -28.57
N THR A 329 -12.74 15.71 -28.77
CA THR A 329 -11.54 15.03 -29.27
C THR A 329 -10.44 14.93 -28.22
N ILE A 330 -9.56 13.94 -28.37
CA ILE A 330 -8.40 13.76 -27.49
C ILE A 330 -7.24 14.58 -28.04
N LYS A 331 -6.71 15.47 -27.22
CA LYS A 331 -5.54 16.31 -27.52
C LYS A 331 -4.32 15.76 -26.79
N GLU A 332 -3.20 15.68 -27.49
CA GLU A 332 -1.91 15.19 -26.96
C GLU A 332 -0.88 16.34 -26.93
N TYR A 333 -0.12 16.41 -25.83
CA TYR A 333 0.99 17.34 -25.65
C TYR A 333 2.21 16.62 -25.07
N SER A 334 3.40 17.02 -25.50
CA SER A 334 4.65 16.47 -24.97
C SER A 334 5.10 17.22 -23.72
N ILE A 335 5.48 16.46 -22.68
CA ILE A 335 6.00 16.98 -21.41
C ILE A 335 7.53 16.79 -21.36
N PRO A 336 8.32 17.87 -21.17
CA PRO A 336 9.74 17.76 -20.90
C PRO A 336 10.01 17.04 -19.58
N VAL A 337 10.66 15.89 -19.63
CA VAL A 337 10.97 15.06 -18.44
C VAL A 337 12.23 15.50 -17.67
N ASN A 338 12.92 16.54 -18.16
CA ASN A 338 14.08 17.19 -17.54
C ASN A 338 14.00 18.71 -17.81
N PRO A 339 13.14 19.46 -17.11
CA PRO A 339 13.06 20.91 -17.27
C PRO A 339 14.36 21.61 -16.87
N GLU A 340 14.67 22.75 -17.51
CA GLU A 340 15.91 23.49 -17.27
C GLU A 340 15.70 24.82 -16.52
N SER A 341 14.46 25.32 -16.47
CA SER A 341 14.11 26.58 -15.78
C SER A 341 13.60 26.36 -14.35
N HIS A 342 14.01 27.24 -13.44
CA HIS A 342 13.41 27.36 -12.10
C HIS A 342 12.03 28.04 -12.10
N LYS A 343 11.74 28.86 -13.12
CA LYS A 343 10.39 29.38 -13.34
C LYS A 343 9.53 28.32 -14.01
N PRO A 344 8.22 28.25 -13.72
CA PRO A 344 7.30 27.39 -14.46
C PRO A 344 7.41 27.59 -15.97
N GLU A 345 7.69 26.52 -16.68
CA GLU A 345 7.58 26.42 -18.14
C GLU A 345 6.19 25.88 -18.44
N TRP A 346 5.29 26.76 -18.89
CA TRP A 346 3.91 26.41 -19.20
C TRP A 346 3.85 25.68 -20.55
N ILE A 347 3.38 24.43 -20.50
CA ILE A 347 3.06 23.59 -21.66
C ILE A 347 1.66 23.94 -22.17
N LEU A 348 0.74 24.18 -21.23
CA LEU A 348 -0.60 24.72 -21.45
C LEU A 348 -0.83 25.87 -20.48
N SER A 349 -1.08 27.05 -21.02
CA SER A 349 -1.36 28.29 -20.30
C SER A 349 -2.84 28.66 -20.41
N THR A 350 -3.25 29.67 -19.66
CA THR A 350 -4.57 30.31 -19.74
C THR A 350 -4.88 30.76 -21.17
N SER A 351 -3.87 31.27 -21.89
CA SER A 351 -4.08 31.81 -23.23
C SER A 351 -4.29 30.75 -24.32
N ASP A 352 -3.95 29.49 -24.03
CA ASP A 352 -4.14 28.36 -24.95
C ASP A 352 -5.60 27.89 -24.99
N ASP A 353 -6.40 28.26 -23.98
CA ASP A 353 -7.85 28.05 -23.94
C ASP A 353 -8.26 26.59 -24.14
N VAL A 354 -7.68 25.71 -23.32
CA VAL A 354 -7.94 24.26 -23.38
C VAL A 354 -8.92 23.87 -22.29
N ASP A 355 -10.18 23.74 -22.67
CA ASP A 355 -11.25 23.28 -21.78
C ASP A 355 -11.57 21.79 -21.95
N LEU A 356 -12.01 21.16 -20.86
CA LEU A 356 -12.48 19.78 -20.86
C LEU A 356 -13.84 19.64 -21.55
N GLY A 357 -14.00 18.58 -22.33
CA GLY A 357 -15.26 18.19 -22.97
C GLY A 357 -16.15 17.28 -22.14
N SER A 358 -17.08 16.59 -22.81
CA SER A 358 -18.17 15.85 -22.16
C SER A 358 -17.72 14.70 -21.25
N LYS A 359 -16.63 14.00 -21.59
CA LYS A 359 -16.03 12.96 -20.75
C LYS A 359 -15.16 13.48 -19.61
N ALA A 360 -14.86 14.78 -19.63
CA ALA A 360 -14.24 15.54 -18.54
C ALA A 360 -13.04 14.87 -17.85
N TRP A 361 -12.04 14.40 -18.61
CA TRP A 361 -10.83 13.79 -18.06
C TRP A 361 -9.54 14.40 -18.63
N LEU A 362 -8.49 14.32 -17.81
CA LEU A 362 -7.11 14.68 -18.14
C LEU A 362 -6.14 13.67 -17.55
N CYS A 363 -5.06 13.37 -18.27
CA CYS A 363 -4.13 12.30 -17.94
C CYS A 363 -2.68 12.66 -18.25
N ILE A 364 -1.76 12.20 -17.41
CA ILE A 364 -0.34 12.07 -17.75
C ILE A 364 0.00 10.59 -17.90
N ASP A 365 0.73 10.24 -18.96
CA ASP A 365 1.03 8.85 -19.30
C ASP A 365 2.39 8.69 -19.97
N ASP A 366 2.85 7.44 -19.99
CA ASP A 366 4.01 6.99 -20.73
C ASP A 366 3.60 5.87 -21.70
N PRO A 367 3.42 6.18 -23.00
CA PRO A 367 3.02 5.21 -24.01
C PRO A 367 3.99 4.02 -24.14
N SER A 368 5.25 4.18 -23.72
CA SER A 368 6.25 3.10 -23.81
C SER A 368 6.08 2.03 -22.73
N THR A 369 5.50 2.40 -21.59
CA THR A 369 5.25 1.48 -20.46
C THR A 369 3.77 1.17 -20.29
N GLY A 370 2.88 2.01 -20.81
CA GLY A 370 1.44 1.98 -20.59
C GLY A 370 1.03 2.52 -19.22
N LYS A 371 1.93 3.16 -18.48
CA LYS A 371 1.63 3.76 -17.18
C LYS A 371 0.85 5.05 -17.36
N ALA A 372 -0.21 5.24 -16.59
CA ALA A 372 -1.07 6.42 -16.67
C ALA A 372 -1.63 6.84 -15.31
N HIS A 373 -1.77 8.15 -15.13
CA HIS A 373 -2.40 8.79 -13.96
C HIS A 373 -3.36 9.87 -14.43
N ALA A 374 -4.61 9.82 -13.98
CA ALA A 374 -5.65 10.68 -14.50
C ALA A 374 -6.59 11.21 -13.42
N LEU A 375 -7.18 12.37 -13.71
CA LEU A 375 -8.36 12.88 -13.02
C LEU A 375 -9.54 12.80 -13.99
N ILE A 376 -10.62 12.20 -13.50
CA ILE A 376 -11.89 12.08 -14.23
C ILE A 376 -12.94 12.84 -13.42
N PHE A 377 -13.65 13.78 -14.03
CA PHE A 377 -14.73 14.52 -13.39
C PHE A 377 -16.08 13.94 -13.80
N GLN A 378 -17.05 13.99 -12.88
CA GLN A 378 -18.43 13.58 -13.17
C GLN A 378 -19.01 14.38 -14.35
N SER A 379 -18.66 15.67 -14.41
CA SER A 379 -19.03 16.56 -15.51
C SER A 379 -18.05 17.73 -15.55
N ASN A 380 -17.92 18.34 -16.73
CA ASN A 380 -17.28 19.64 -16.92
C ASN A 380 -18.25 20.82 -16.70
N ARG A 381 -19.53 20.57 -16.42
CA ARG A 381 -20.59 21.57 -16.26
C ARG A 381 -21.29 21.46 -14.90
N GLY A 382 -22.02 22.51 -14.53
CA GLY A 382 -22.75 22.62 -13.27
C GLY A 382 -21.85 22.94 -12.07
N LEU A 383 -20.63 23.40 -12.32
CA LEU A 383 -19.66 23.81 -11.29
C LEU A 383 -19.92 25.24 -10.82
N LEU A 384 -20.28 26.11 -11.77
CA LEU A 384 -20.61 27.51 -11.57
C LEU A 384 -21.86 27.88 -12.38
N ASN A 385 -22.42 29.07 -12.09
CA ASN A 385 -23.51 29.63 -12.89
C ASN A 385 -22.96 30.56 -13.97
N GLY A 386 -23.50 30.47 -15.18
CA GLY A 386 -23.23 31.39 -16.30
C GLY A 386 -22.08 30.95 -17.20
N GLU A 387 -21.51 31.90 -17.93
CA GLU A 387 -20.50 31.66 -18.98
C GLU A 387 -19.14 31.21 -18.46
N LYS A 388 -18.92 31.23 -17.14
CA LYS A 388 -17.65 30.80 -16.49
C LYS A 388 -17.71 29.35 -15.97
N ASP A 389 -18.75 28.62 -16.35
CA ASP A 389 -18.90 27.20 -16.01
C ASP A 389 -18.07 26.35 -16.96
N GLY A 390 -17.14 25.57 -16.41
CA GLY A 390 -16.15 24.84 -17.19
C GLY A 390 -14.94 24.44 -16.36
N ILE A 391 -14.10 23.59 -16.94
CA ILE A 391 -12.81 23.21 -16.36
C ILE A 391 -11.73 23.46 -17.42
N GLN A 392 -10.89 24.46 -17.15
CA GLN A 392 -9.74 24.78 -18.00
C GLN A 392 -8.51 24.01 -17.52
N VAL A 393 -7.78 23.42 -18.46
CA VAL A 393 -6.61 22.59 -18.22
C VAL A 393 -5.34 23.41 -18.45
N LYS A 394 -4.47 23.43 -17.43
CA LYS A 394 -3.16 24.09 -17.50
C LYS A 394 -2.08 23.13 -17.08
N SER A 395 -0.90 23.23 -17.67
CA SER A 395 0.20 22.31 -17.40
C SER A 395 1.53 23.04 -17.40
N SER A 396 2.37 22.70 -16.43
CA SER A 396 3.71 23.28 -16.31
C SER A 396 4.73 22.27 -15.81
N VAL A 397 5.98 22.47 -16.23
CA VAL A 397 7.15 21.81 -15.65
C VAL A 397 8.12 22.83 -15.10
N ARG A 398 8.89 22.45 -14.08
CA ARG A 398 9.94 23.30 -13.52
C ARG A 398 11.04 22.47 -12.89
N GLN A 399 12.24 23.02 -12.91
CA GLN A 399 13.36 22.56 -12.11
C GLN A 399 13.26 23.15 -10.70
N VAL A 400 12.92 22.32 -9.72
CA VAL A 400 12.78 22.74 -8.32
C VAL A 400 14.15 22.97 -7.69
N VAL A 401 15.08 22.04 -7.88
CA VAL A 401 16.45 22.10 -7.32
C VAL A 401 17.45 21.63 -8.37
N LYS A 402 18.53 22.40 -8.58
CA LYS A 402 19.68 21.97 -9.40
C LYS A 402 21.00 22.27 -8.71
N LEU A 403 21.50 21.25 -8.03
CA LEU A 403 22.77 21.26 -7.31
C LEU A 403 23.66 20.13 -7.83
N PRO A 404 25.01 20.27 -7.75
CA PRO A 404 25.93 19.22 -8.18
C PRO A 404 25.62 17.80 -7.67
N GLY A 405 25.04 17.65 -6.48
CA GLY A 405 24.70 16.36 -5.89
C GLY A 405 23.21 16.06 -5.74
N LEU A 406 22.33 16.97 -6.13
CA LEU A 406 20.89 16.86 -5.98
C LEU A 406 20.18 17.60 -7.12
N GLU A 407 19.37 16.88 -7.86
CA GLU A 407 18.46 17.41 -8.86
C GLU A 407 17.04 17.01 -8.50
N ALA A 408 16.12 17.97 -8.51
CA ALA A 408 14.72 17.73 -8.30
C ALA A 408 13.90 18.55 -9.30
N ASP A 409 13.06 17.86 -10.05
CA ASP A 409 12.16 18.41 -11.06
C ASP A 409 10.72 18.13 -10.66
N GLY A 410 9.82 19.02 -11.06
CA GLY A 410 8.39 18.89 -10.82
C GLY A 410 7.59 19.15 -12.10
N GLY A 411 6.52 18.39 -12.26
CA GLY A 411 5.48 18.62 -13.26
C GLY A 411 4.15 18.81 -12.55
N SER A 412 3.28 19.64 -13.09
CA SER A 412 1.95 19.85 -12.55
C SER A 412 0.95 20.06 -13.67
N LEU A 413 -0.17 19.35 -13.54
CA LEU A 413 -1.33 19.42 -14.42
C LEU A 413 -2.52 19.85 -13.57
N PHE A 414 -3.13 20.97 -13.93
CA PHE A 414 -4.15 21.65 -13.15
C PHE A 414 -5.49 21.58 -13.88
N ALA A 415 -6.54 21.23 -13.13
CA ALA A 415 -7.93 21.48 -13.47
C ALA A 415 -8.34 22.77 -12.76
N THR A 416 -8.59 23.82 -13.53
CA THR A 416 -8.81 25.18 -13.03
C THR A 416 -10.17 25.71 -13.45
N ARG A 417 -10.61 26.78 -12.79
CA ARG A 417 -11.74 27.58 -13.26
C ARG A 417 -11.52 28.03 -14.70
N ASN A 418 -12.57 28.02 -15.52
CA ASN A 418 -12.53 28.72 -16.80
C ASN A 418 -12.53 30.25 -16.52
N THR A 419 -11.38 30.87 -16.71
CA THR A 419 -11.12 32.29 -16.41
C THR A 419 -10.86 33.12 -17.66
N TYR A 420 -10.80 32.49 -18.84
CA TYR A 420 -10.42 33.14 -20.07
C TYR A 420 -11.00 32.37 -21.24
N GLU A 421 -11.64 33.10 -22.14
CA GLU A 421 -12.08 32.66 -23.46
C GLU A 421 -11.24 33.40 -24.51
N LYS A 422 -10.92 32.73 -25.62
CA LYS A 422 -10.08 33.31 -26.67
C LYS A 422 -10.56 34.69 -27.15
N GLY A 423 -9.76 35.72 -26.85
CA GLY A 423 -10.02 37.12 -27.22
C GLY A 423 -10.75 37.93 -26.14
N GLY A 424 -11.06 37.34 -24.99
CA GLY A 424 -11.63 37.99 -23.81
C GLY A 424 -10.59 38.55 -22.83
N GLU A 425 -11.07 39.00 -21.67
CA GLU A 425 -10.20 39.41 -20.55
C GLU A 425 -10.00 38.25 -19.58
N HIS A 426 -8.78 38.13 -19.04
CA HIS A 426 -8.44 37.13 -18.03
C HIS A 426 -9.02 37.52 -16.67
N ASP A 427 -9.95 36.72 -16.17
CA ASP A 427 -10.58 36.92 -14.86
C ASP A 427 -9.68 36.46 -13.70
N LEU A 428 -9.15 37.44 -12.97
CA LEU A 428 -8.26 37.24 -11.82
C LEU A 428 -8.97 37.38 -10.47
N ILE A 429 -10.30 37.45 -10.44
CA ILE A 429 -11.06 37.63 -9.20
C ILE A 429 -11.77 36.34 -8.83
N LEU A 430 -11.50 35.83 -7.62
CA LEU A 430 -12.31 34.80 -6.96
C LEU A 430 -13.36 35.52 -6.09
N PRO A 431 -14.64 35.53 -6.49
CA PRO A 431 -15.65 36.29 -5.78
C PRO A 431 -16.06 35.60 -4.47
N LYS A 432 -16.29 36.41 -3.44
CA LYS A 432 -16.93 35.96 -2.19
C LYS A 432 -18.23 35.22 -2.49
N GLY A 433 -18.42 34.07 -1.87
CA GLY A 433 -19.60 33.23 -2.02
C GLY A 433 -19.52 32.24 -3.20
N MET A 434 -18.44 32.26 -3.99
CA MET A 434 -18.20 31.19 -4.97
C MET A 434 -18.18 29.83 -4.27
N ASN A 435 -18.99 28.91 -4.77
CA ASN A 435 -19.13 27.56 -4.26
C ASN A 435 -19.02 26.59 -5.43
N VAL A 436 -18.01 25.72 -5.40
CA VAL A 436 -17.74 24.75 -6.46
C VAL A 436 -17.82 23.36 -5.85
N THR A 437 -18.82 22.59 -6.27
CA THR A 437 -19.06 21.23 -5.78
C THR A 437 -18.99 20.25 -6.95
N PHE A 438 -18.18 19.21 -6.82
CA PHE A 438 -18.02 18.20 -7.87
C PHE A 438 -17.65 16.84 -7.31
N ASN A 439 -17.90 15.80 -8.10
CA ASN A 439 -17.33 14.48 -7.91
C ASN A 439 -16.22 14.25 -8.93
N ALA A 440 -15.13 13.67 -8.49
CA ALA A 440 -14.01 13.28 -9.35
C ALA A 440 -13.45 11.92 -8.93
N GLU A 441 -12.67 11.30 -9.81
CA GLU A 441 -11.94 10.07 -9.54
C GLU A 441 -10.47 10.27 -9.89
N PHE A 442 -9.59 9.88 -8.96
CA PHE A 442 -8.17 9.74 -9.24
C PHE A 442 -7.89 8.29 -9.62
N VAL A 443 -7.50 8.09 -10.88
CA VAL A 443 -7.27 6.78 -11.48
C VAL A 443 -5.80 6.60 -11.80
N THR A 444 -5.26 5.42 -11.47
CA THR A 444 -3.88 5.05 -11.77
C THR A 444 -3.82 3.65 -12.34
N THR A 445 -3.00 3.47 -13.37
CA THR A 445 -2.70 2.15 -13.94
C THR A 445 -1.23 2.04 -14.30
N GLU A 446 -0.66 0.85 -14.12
CA GLU A 446 0.70 0.53 -14.57
C GLU A 446 0.73 0.03 -16.02
N LYS A 447 -0.44 -0.29 -16.61
CA LYS A 447 -0.57 -0.82 -17.97
C LYS A 447 -1.88 -0.33 -18.61
N GLY A 448 -1.79 0.17 -19.84
CA GLY A 448 -2.95 0.50 -20.68
C GLY A 448 -3.28 1.99 -20.83
N ASP A 449 -2.29 2.88 -20.72
CA ASP A 449 -2.29 4.22 -21.35
C ASP A 449 -3.57 5.07 -21.13
N TYR A 450 -3.79 6.10 -21.95
CA TYR A 450 -4.94 7.00 -21.82
C TYR A 450 -6.23 6.34 -22.30
N GLU A 451 -6.17 5.30 -23.16
CA GLU A 451 -7.35 4.61 -23.69
C GLU A 451 -8.11 3.86 -22.59
N VAL A 452 -7.41 3.34 -21.58
CA VAL A 452 -8.07 2.78 -20.39
C VAL A 452 -8.76 3.88 -19.59
N ILE A 453 -8.16 5.06 -19.46
CA ILE A 453 -8.76 6.21 -18.76
C ILE A 453 -10.03 6.67 -19.47
N ASP A 454 -10.00 6.75 -20.80
CA ASP A 454 -11.16 7.15 -21.59
C ASP A 454 -12.35 6.20 -21.40
N ARG A 455 -12.09 4.88 -21.32
CA ARG A 455 -13.14 3.89 -21.01
C ARG A 455 -13.63 3.98 -19.57
N GLU A 456 -12.72 4.21 -18.62
CA GLU A 456 -13.09 4.37 -17.21
C GLU A 456 -14.00 5.57 -17.01
N SER A 457 -13.77 6.67 -17.74
CA SER A 457 -14.56 7.89 -17.61
C SER A 457 -16.06 7.65 -17.84
N GLU A 458 -16.41 6.86 -18.86
CA GLU A 458 -17.81 6.52 -19.16
C GLU A 458 -18.46 5.67 -18.06
N ILE A 459 -17.68 4.82 -17.40
CA ILE A 459 -18.16 3.95 -16.32
C ILE A 459 -18.35 4.79 -15.05
N PHE A 460 -17.34 5.57 -14.65
CA PHE A 460 -17.37 6.43 -13.48
C PHE A 460 -18.54 7.41 -13.54
N GLN A 461 -18.71 8.12 -14.66
CA GLN A 461 -19.78 9.11 -14.82
C GLN A 461 -21.18 8.50 -14.73
N LYS A 462 -21.36 7.23 -15.11
CA LYS A 462 -22.63 6.52 -14.95
C LYS A 462 -22.85 6.06 -13.51
N LEU A 463 -21.84 5.50 -12.86
CA LEU A 463 -21.95 4.94 -11.52
C LEU A 463 -22.07 6.02 -10.43
N ILE A 464 -21.36 7.13 -10.56
CA ILE A 464 -21.30 8.17 -9.53
C ILE A 464 -22.68 8.78 -9.20
N CYS A 465 -23.60 8.80 -10.16
CA CYS A 465 -24.98 9.27 -9.98
C CYS A 465 -25.82 8.40 -9.03
N TYR A 466 -25.39 7.17 -8.75
CA TYR A 466 -26.08 6.23 -7.86
C TYR A 466 -25.42 6.11 -6.48
N ARG A 467 -24.19 6.62 -6.32
CA ARG A 467 -23.43 6.52 -5.08
C ARG A 467 -24.00 7.50 -4.04
N PRO A 468 -24.51 7.03 -2.90
CA PRO A 468 -25.01 7.90 -1.85
C PRO A 468 -23.84 8.56 -1.12
N ILE A 469 -23.94 9.87 -0.93
CA ILE A 469 -22.95 10.68 -0.19
C ILE A 469 -23.70 11.46 0.87
N THR A 470 -23.74 10.91 2.08
CA THR A 470 -24.31 11.58 3.25
C THR A 470 -23.18 12.17 4.08
N ILE A 471 -23.30 13.46 4.45
CA ILE A 471 -22.27 14.19 5.21
C ILE A 471 -22.62 14.25 6.71
N ASP A 472 -23.78 13.73 7.11
CA ASP A 472 -24.42 14.01 8.41
C ASP A 472 -24.07 13.04 9.55
N ASN A 473 -23.18 12.06 9.34
CA ASN A 473 -22.75 11.15 10.40
C ASN A 473 -21.36 11.53 10.94
N GLU A 474 -21.35 12.36 11.99
CA GLU A 474 -20.15 12.62 12.79
C GLU A 474 -19.99 11.52 13.84
N SER A 475 -19.22 10.48 13.54
CA SER A 475 -18.56 9.71 14.59
C SER A 475 -17.37 10.53 15.09
N ALA A 476 -17.52 11.15 16.26
CA ALA A 476 -16.43 11.91 16.89
C ALA A 476 -15.28 10.94 17.21
N GLU A 477 -14.24 10.93 16.38
CA GLU A 477 -13.06 10.12 16.62
C GLU A 477 -12.30 10.66 17.84
N LYS A 478 -11.84 9.77 18.70
CA LYS A 478 -10.93 10.16 19.79
C LYS A 478 -9.58 10.48 19.17
N GLU A 479 -9.19 11.75 19.19
CA GLU A 479 -7.82 12.15 18.87
C GLU A 479 -6.83 11.24 19.61
N LYS A 480 -6.06 10.45 18.85
CA LYS A 480 -4.94 9.71 19.41
C LYS A 480 -3.96 10.72 19.98
N LYS A 481 -3.59 10.54 21.26
CA LYS A 481 -2.54 11.37 21.86
C LYS A 481 -1.22 11.10 21.16
N ARG A 482 -0.60 12.16 20.66
CA ARG A 482 0.70 12.11 20.00
C ARG A 482 1.69 13.01 20.75
N TYR A 483 2.94 12.59 20.81
CA TYR A 483 3.99 13.23 21.60
C TYR A 483 5.25 13.45 20.78
N THR A 484 6.07 14.41 21.20
CA THR A 484 7.36 14.71 20.58
C THR A 484 8.48 14.00 21.34
N LEU A 485 9.33 13.27 20.61
CA LEU A 485 10.58 12.72 21.11
C LEU A 485 11.77 13.54 20.62
N THR A 486 12.53 14.13 21.55
CA THR A 486 13.80 14.80 21.21
C THR A 486 14.98 13.88 21.50
N THR A 487 15.73 13.50 20.47
CA THR A 487 16.91 12.63 20.63
C THR A 487 18.19 13.47 20.62
N TYR A 488 18.98 13.38 21.69
CA TYR A 488 20.30 13.98 21.81
C TYR A 488 21.39 12.93 21.57
N VAL A 489 22.30 13.24 20.65
CA VAL A 489 23.37 12.32 20.24
C VAL A 489 24.73 12.82 20.74
N HIS A 490 25.43 11.93 21.47
CA HIS A 490 26.71 12.19 22.13
C HIS A 490 27.82 11.32 21.53
N PHE A 491 29.07 11.80 21.59
CA PHE A 491 30.27 11.07 21.16
C PHE A 491 30.25 10.56 19.71
N ALA A 492 29.52 11.23 18.83
CA ALA A 492 29.44 10.92 17.41
C ALA A 492 30.08 12.05 16.57
N PRO A 493 31.39 12.01 16.25
CA PRO A 493 31.98 12.97 15.33
C PRO A 493 31.36 12.82 13.94
N SER A 494 31.10 13.97 13.30
CA SER A 494 30.59 14.09 11.93
C SER A 494 30.93 15.49 11.42
N PHE A 495 30.90 15.69 10.10
CA PHE A 495 31.14 16.98 9.49
C PHE A 495 29.97 17.94 9.82
N PRO A 496 30.23 19.20 10.20
CA PRO A 496 29.18 20.21 10.34
C PRO A 496 28.41 20.35 9.02
N LEU A 497 27.07 20.28 9.06
CA LEU A 497 26.23 20.27 7.86
C LEU A 497 26.51 19.14 6.87
N GLY A 498 27.02 18.00 7.33
CA GLY A 498 27.42 16.92 6.44
C GLY A 498 26.33 16.48 5.45
N SER A 499 25.06 16.37 5.87
CA SER A 499 23.96 15.99 4.97
C SER A 499 23.66 17.05 3.91
N THR A 500 23.55 18.32 4.32
CA THR A 500 23.35 19.46 3.40
C THR A 500 24.51 19.58 2.41
N LEU A 501 25.76 19.52 2.88
CA LEU A 501 26.93 19.61 2.00
C LEU A 501 27.07 18.40 1.09
N SER A 502 26.67 17.21 1.54
CA SER A 502 26.61 16.03 0.69
C SER A 502 25.63 16.19 -0.45
N ALA A 503 24.40 16.61 -0.15
CA ALA A 503 23.39 16.88 -1.15
C ALA A 503 23.79 18.02 -2.11
N VAL A 504 24.31 19.13 -1.57
CA VAL A 504 24.67 20.31 -2.39
C VAL A 504 25.89 20.05 -3.27
N LEU A 505 26.95 19.44 -2.74
CA LEU A 505 28.23 19.31 -3.46
C LEU A 505 28.37 17.99 -4.21
N GLY A 506 27.50 17.01 -3.99
CA GLY A 506 27.61 15.67 -4.57
C GLY A 506 28.81 14.89 -4.06
N LYS A 507 29.29 15.23 -2.86
CA LYS A 507 30.46 14.59 -2.23
C LYS A 507 30.07 13.94 -0.92
N ASN A 508 30.69 12.82 -0.59
CA ASN A 508 30.38 12.07 0.63
C ASN A 508 31.03 12.74 1.85
N PHE A 509 30.29 13.66 2.49
CA PHE A 509 30.62 14.22 3.79
C PHE A 509 29.93 13.40 4.87
N SER A 510 30.67 13.06 5.93
CA SER A 510 30.09 12.26 7.00
C SER A 510 29.05 13.04 7.79
N TYR A 511 27.86 12.47 7.97
CA TYR A 511 26.78 13.02 8.80
C TYR A 511 26.15 11.94 9.67
N LEU A 512 25.28 12.38 10.59
CA LEU A 512 24.56 11.49 11.49
C LEU A 512 23.10 11.41 11.06
N TYR A 513 22.53 10.22 11.15
CA TYR A 513 21.16 9.93 10.79
C TYR A 513 20.50 9.13 11.91
N ALA A 514 19.22 9.37 12.18
CA ALA A 514 18.48 8.67 13.21
C ALA A 514 17.17 8.12 12.65
N GLU A 515 16.80 6.94 13.10
CA GLU A 515 15.60 6.20 12.70
C GLU A 515 14.85 5.76 13.96
N VAL A 516 13.53 5.88 13.96
CA VAL A 516 12.64 5.53 15.06
C VAL A 516 11.76 4.37 14.63
N TYR A 517 11.84 3.27 15.36
CA TYR A 517 11.08 2.05 15.12
C TYR A 517 10.07 1.84 16.25
N LYS A 518 8.82 1.54 15.89
CA LYS A 518 7.82 0.96 16.79
C LYS A 518 7.70 -0.50 16.37
N GLU A 519 8.03 -1.41 17.29
CA GLU A 519 8.19 -2.83 16.96
C GLU A 519 9.23 -3.02 15.84
N GLU A 520 8.84 -3.53 14.68
CA GLU A 520 9.71 -3.71 13.50
C GLU A 520 9.52 -2.63 12.42
N SER A 521 8.52 -1.77 12.57
CA SER A 521 8.14 -0.78 11.55
C SER A 521 8.86 0.56 11.74
N LEU A 522 9.44 1.10 10.67
CA LEU A 522 10.00 2.45 10.67
C LEU A 522 8.85 3.47 10.77
N THR A 523 8.91 4.36 11.76
CA THR A 523 7.88 5.38 12.00
C THR A 523 8.34 6.79 11.65
N SER A 524 9.61 7.10 11.88
CA SER A 524 10.16 8.43 11.63
C SER A 524 11.68 8.36 11.42
N SER A 525 12.24 9.26 10.62
CA SER A 525 13.69 9.31 10.46
C SER A 525 14.21 10.68 10.00
N GLY A 526 15.50 10.94 10.20
CA GLY A 526 16.11 12.17 9.69
C GLY A 526 17.54 12.43 10.12
N SER A 527 18.09 13.52 9.60
CA SER A 527 19.43 14.02 9.84
C SER A 527 19.59 14.61 11.24
N VAL A 528 20.64 14.22 11.97
CA VAL A 528 20.95 14.78 13.29
C VAL A 528 21.94 15.94 13.17
N GLY A 529 21.54 17.12 13.64
CA GLY A 529 22.31 18.36 13.50
C GLY A 529 22.46 19.15 14.81
N ARG A 530 23.36 20.14 14.82
CA ARG A 530 23.40 21.20 15.86
C ARG A 530 22.67 22.48 15.45
N LEU A 531 22.51 22.64 14.14
CA LEU A 531 22.02 23.84 13.49
C LEU A 531 20.87 23.43 12.56
N PRO A 532 19.61 23.72 12.92
CA PRO A 532 18.53 23.67 11.96
C PRO A 532 18.73 24.80 10.93
N LEU A 533 18.44 24.50 9.66
CA LEU A 533 18.41 25.52 8.61
C LEU A 533 17.03 26.19 8.62
N SER A 534 16.97 27.48 8.23
CA SER A 534 15.70 28.21 8.09
C SER A 534 14.83 27.61 6.97
N GLU A 535 13.50 27.60 7.18
CA GLU A 535 12.52 26.86 6.35
C GLU A 535 12.31 27.41 4.92
N ASN A 536 13.03 28.46 4.50
CA ASN A 536 12.90 29.05 3.16
C ASN A 536 14.24 28.99 2.40
N MET A 537 14.46 27.91 1.65
CA MET A 537 15.67 27.72 0.86
C MET A 537 15.43 28.04 -0.62
N GLU A 538 15.91 29.19 -1.08
CA GLU A 538 16.21 29.40 -2.51
C GLU A 538 17.73 29.41 -2.70
N PHE A 539 18.27 28.38 -3.37
CA PHE A 539 19.70 28.28 -3.65
C PHE A 539 20.01 28.79 -5.07
N ASN A 540 20.31 30.09 -5.23
CA ASN A 540 20.90 30.55 -6.47
C ASN A 540 22.44 30.51 -6.37
N LEU A 541 23.04 29.40 -6.80
CA LEU A 541 24.49 29.14 -6.71
C LEU A 541 25.22 29.24 -8.06
N LYS A 542 24.61 29.85 -9.09
CA LYS A 542 25.28 30.07 -10.38
C LYS A 542 26.50 30.99 -10.18
N ASN A 543 27.65 30.59 -10.73
CA ASN A 543 28.92 31.34 -10.76
C ASN A 543 29.55 31.75 -9.41
N THR A 544 29.38 30.96 -8.35
CA THR A 544 30.03 31.21 -7.04
C THR A 544 31.15 30.22 -6.72
N SER A 545 32.22 30.69 -6.07
CA SER A 545 33.34 29.83 -5.63
C SER A 545 32.95 28.95 -4.43
N LEU A 546 33.69 27.86 -4.19
CA LEU A 546 33.35 26.89 -3.13
C LEU A 546 33.26 27.52 -1.72
N LEU A 547 34.10 28.53 -1.44
CA LEU A 547 34.06 29.31 -0.20
C LEU A 547 32.82 30.23 -0.12
N GLN A 548 32.39 30.81 -1.25
CA GLN A 548 31.18 31.63 -1.30
C GLN A 548 29.91 30.79 -1.12
N LYS A 549 29.86 29.58 -1.69
CA LYS A 549 28.76 28.63 -1.47
C LYS A 549 28.62 28.25 0.00
N VAL A 550 29.74 27.99 0.68
CA VAL A 550 29.75 27.71 2.13
C VAL A 550 29.29 28.92 2.93
N LYS A 551 29.69 30.14 2.56
CA LYS A 551 29.29 31.38 3.25
C LYS A 551 27.79 31.70 3.10
N ILE A 552 27.20 31.47 1.92
CA ILE A 552 25.75 31.62 1.70
C ILE A 552 24.97 30.64 2.59
N ILE A 553 25.47 29.42 2.76
CA ILE A 553 24.85 28.42 3.64
C ILE A 553 24.97 28.81 5.12
N THR A 554 26.03 29.52 5.53
CA THR A 554 26.17 29.98 6.92
C THR A 554 25.24 31.13 7.32
N ASP A 555 24.73 31.90 6.36
CA ASP A 555 23.80 33.00 6.64
C ASP A 555 22.33 32.53 6.75
N LEU A 556 22.05 31.25 6.42
CA LEU A 556 20.71 30.63 6.40
C LEU A 556 20.31 29.96 7.73
N PHE A 557 21.08 30.17 8.79
CA PHE A 557 20.89 29.49 10.06
C PHE A 557 19.86 30.14 10.97
N ASP A 558 19.03 29.29 11.58
CA ASP A 558 18.27 29.68 12.74
C ASP A 558 19.17 29.60 13.99
N TRP A 559 19.92 30.69 14.22
CA TRP A 559 20.80 30.82 15.37
C TRP A 559 20.06 30.77 16.71
N LYS A 560 18.75 31.06 16.75
CA LYS A 560 17.94 31.04 17.97
C LYS A 560 17.66 29.60 18.45
N ASN A 561 17.65 28.63 17.54
CA ASN A 561 17.39 27.21 17.83
C ASN A 561 18.65 26.33 17.88
N THR A 562 19.84 26.97 17.96
CA THR A 562 21.12 26.29 18.12
C THR A 562 21.16 25.42 19.40
N SER A 563 21.82 24.27 19.30
CA SER A 563 22.01 23.36 20.45
C SER A 563 23.48 23.02 20.62
N LEU A 564 23.94 22.96 21.87
CA LEU A 564 25.28 22.50 22.24
C LEU A 564 25.51 21.04 21.79
N PHE A 565 24.48 20.21 21.92
CA PHE A 565 24.49 18.81 21.51
C PHE A 565 23.80 18.63 20.15
N LYS A 566 24.26 17.64 19.38
CA LYS A 566 23.57 17.22 18.16
C LYS A 566 22.21 16.65 18.56
N LYS A 567 21.13 17.11 17.94
CA LYS A 567 19.77 16.65 18.24
C LYS A 567 18.93 16.52 16.98
N ILE A 568 17.87 15.74 17.09
CA ILE A 568 16.76 15.65 16.14
C ILE A 568 15.46 15.57 16.94
N ARG A 569 14.38 16.13 16.40
CA ARG A 569 13.04 16.07 16.99
C ARG A 569 12.16 15.21 16.10
N PHE A 570 11.51 14.22 16.70
CA PHE A 570 10.50 13.39 16.05
C PHE A 570 9.13 13.83 16.59
N PRO A 571 8.36 14.63 15.84
CA PRO A 571 7.03 15.06 16.27
C PRO A 571 6.02 13.92 16.16
N ASN A 572 4.88 14.11 16.83
CA ASN A 572 3.65 13.36 16.61
C ASN A 572 3.76 11.82 16.66
N LEU A 573 4.63 11.28 17.51
CA LEU A 573 4.69 9.85 17.79
C LEU A 573 3.52 9.42 18.67
N GLU A 574 2.86 8.31 18.33
CA GLU A 574 1.85 7.71 19.20
C GLU A 574 2.43 7.25 20.55
N GLU A 575 1.56 6.97 21.52
CA GLU A 575 1.99 6.32 22.76
C GLU A 575 2.55 4.91 22.49
N GLY A 576 3.68 4.58 23.11
CA GLY A 576 4.26 3.24 23.04
C GLY A 576 5.77 3.17 23.22
N LYS A 577 6.31 1.95 23.12
CA LYS A 577 7.74 1.66 23.23
C LYS A 577 8.42 1.77 21.86
N TYR A 578 9.47 2.57 21.80
CA TYR A 578 10.24 2.86 20.59
C TYR A 578 11.71 2.48 20.72
N LEU A 579 12.30 2.05 19.61
CA LEU A 579 13.73 1.89 19.41
C LEU A 579 14.24 3.01 18.50
N VAL A 580 15.14 3.85 19.01
CA VAL A 580 15.83 4.87 18.21
C VAL A 580 17.21 4.34 17.83
N ARG A 581 17.47 4.18 16.53
CA ARG A 581 18.77 3.78 15.99
C ARG A 581 19.49 5.01 15.44
N VAL A 582 20.80 5.09 15.64
CA VAL A 582 21.66 6.19 15.17
C VAL A 582 22.77 5.63 14.30
N TYR A 583 22.86 6.19 13.10
CA TYR A 583 23.80 5.82 12.08
C TYR A 583 24.77 6.96 11.76
N ARG A 584 25.96 6.59 11.31
CA ARG A 584 26.88 7.48 10.62
C ARG A 584 26.84 7.16 9.13
N GLU A 585 26.40 8.13 8.37
CA GLU A 585 26.42 8.10 6.92
C GLU A 585 27.77 8.61 6.41
N ASN A 586 28.16 8.11 5.23
CA ASN A 586 29.40 8.52 4.53
C ASN A 586 30.64 8.55 5.46
N PRO A 587 30.99 7.44 6.14
CA PRO A 587 32.16 7.45 7.02
C PRO A 587 33.43 7.74 6.21
N LEU A 588 34.41 8.41 6.85
CA LEU A 588 35.71 8.74 6.22
C LEU A 588 36.45 7.50 5.70
N PHE A 589 36.25 6.35 6.34
CA PHE A 589 36.86 5.08 6.00
C PHE A 589 35.76 4.03 5.80
N GLY A 590 35.43 3.74 4.55
CA GLY A 590 34.37 2.80 4.15
C GLY A 590 33.31 3.46 3.28
N ARG A 591 32.56 2.66 2.52
CA ARG A 591 31.44 3.15 1.68
C ARG A 591 30.06 2.91 2.32
N GLU A 592 29.99 2.04 3.32
CA GLU A 592 28.74 1.63 3.95
C GLU A 592 28.40 2.47 5.18
N ARG A 593 27.11 2.71 5.40
CA ARG A 593 26.60 3.31 6.65
C ARG A 593 27.02 2.49 7.87
N GLN A 594 27.28 3.18 9.00
CA GLN A 594 27.71 2.54 10.25
C GLN A 594 26.65 2.71 11.35
N TYR A 595 26.21 1.62 11.96
CA TYR A 595 25.30 1.64 13.11
C TYR A 595 26.08 1.90 14.41
N ILE A 596 25.97 3.11 14.94
CA ILE A 596 26.88 3.63 15.99
C ILE A 596 26.22 3.87 17.34
N GLY A 597 24.90 3.86 17.45
CA GLY A 597 24.22 3.99 18.74
C GLY A 597 22.75 3.65 18.66
N PHE A 598 22.13 3.35 19.80
CA PHE A 598 20.68 3.24 19.91
C PHE A 598 20.21 3.58 21.33
N GLY A 599 18.92 3.82 21.48
CA GLY A 599 18.23 3.90 22.76
C GLY A 599 16.81 3.35 22.67
N ILE A 600 16.29 2.84 23.77
CA ILE A 600 14.93 2.32 23.90
C ILE A 600 14.19 3.25 24.86
N ILE A 601 12.98 3.67 24.50
CA ILE A 601 12.19 4.60 25.31
C ILE A 601 10.70 4.30 25.18
N ASP A 602 9.96 4.45 26.28
CA ASP A 602 8.50 4.43 26.30
C ASP A 602 8.01 5.88 26.24
N VAL A 603 7.29 6.23 25.17
CA VAL A 603 6.79 7.58 24.90
C VAL A 603 5.36 7.66 25.37
N ARG A 604 5.12 8.39 26.47
CA ARG A 604 3.79 8.67 27.03
C ARG A 604 3.52 10.16 27.23
N GLU A 605 4.53 10.97 26.99
CA GLU A 605 4.51 12.43 27.04
C GLU A 605 5.64 12.97 26.16
N ASN A 606 5.67 14.28 25.95
CA ASN A 606 6.81 14.93 25.30
C ASN A 606 8.08 14.66 26.11
N THR A 607 9.03 13.94 25.52
CA THR A 607 10.19 13.43 26.25
C THR A 607 11.49 13.58 25.47
N SER A 608 12.61 13.29 26.12
CA SER A 608 13.92 13.32 25.50
C SER A 608 14.76 12.09 25.81
N LEU A 609 15.56 11.67 24.83
CA LEU A 609 16.42 10.50 24.90
C LEU A 609 17.86 10.89 24.61
N HIS A 610 18.79 10.46 25.47
CA HIS A 610 20.22 10.68 25.29
C HIS A 610 20.91 9.41 24.81
N ILE A 611 21.46 9.44 23.60
CA ILE A 611 22.16 8.30 22.98
C ILE A 611 23.65 8.57 22.95
N PHE A 612 24.42 7.70 23.61
CA PHE A 612 25.88 7.76 23.65
C PHE A 612 26.48 6.82 22.60
N CYS A 613 26.88 7.38 21.46
CA CYS A 613 27.39 6.60 20.34
C CYS A 613 28.79 6.00 20.59
N ARG A 614 29.08 4.92 19.88
CA ARG A 614 30.30 4.12 19.90
C ARG A 614 30.65 3.68 18.47
N SER A 615 31.77 2.97 18.29
CA SER A 615 32.08 2.33 17.02
C SER A 615 31.12 1.18 16.72
N GLU A 616 30.78 0.98 15.45
CA GLU A 616 30.06 -0.22 15.00
C GLU A 616 30.93 -1.46 15.24
N GLY A 617 30.39 -2.45 15.95
CA GLY A 617 30.99 -3.77 16.11
C GLY A 617 30.37 -4.78 15.15
N LYS A 618 31.14 -5.79 14.76
CA LYS A 618 30.70 -6.85 13.83
C LYS A 618 30.68 -8.21 14.51
N LEU A 619 29.60 -8.95 14.31
CA LEU A 619 29.43 -10.35 14.67
C LEU A 619 29.32 -11.16 13.38
N GLN A 620 30.31 -12.01 13.11
CA GLN A 620 30.28 -12.97 12.03
C GLN A 620 29.84 -14.32 12.59
N THR A 621 28.78 -14.88 12.02
CA THR A 621 28.24 -16.18 12.41
C THR A 621 28.40 -17.17 11.28
N SER A 622 28.57 -18.44 11.62
CA SER A 622 28.59 -19.57 10.69
C SER A 622 27.75 -20.70 11.28
N ILE A 623 26.69 -21.07 10.57
CA ILE A 623 25.70 -22.05 11.00
C ILE A 623 25.69 -23.19 10.01
N THR A 624 26.10 -24.36 10.47
CA THR A 624 26.20 -25.57 9.64
C THR A 624 25.36 -26.68 10.22
N ASN A 625 24.94 -27.62 9.38
CA ASN A 625 24.36 -28.87 9.85
C ASN A 625 25.46 -29.83 10.36
N GLN A 626 25.06 -31.01 10.84
CA GLN A 626 25.97 -32.06 11.31
C GLN A 626 26.95 -32.58 10.24
N ASN A 627 26.67 -32.34 8.95
CA ASN A 627 27.52 -32.73 7.81
C ASN A 627 28.43 -31.59 7.32
N GLY A 628 28.48 -30.47 8.04
CA GLY A 628 29.29 -29.30 7.67
C GLY A 628 28.72 -28.46 6.52
N LYS A 629 27.48 -28.73 6.06
CA LYS A 629 26.80 -27.92 5.05
C LYS A 629 26.17 -26.68 5.69
N GLY A 630 26.33 -25.52 5.06
CA GLY A 630 25.71 -24.27 5.49
C GLY A 630 24.18 -24.32 5.50
N ILE A 631 23.55 -23.67 6.48
CA ILE A 631 22.09 -23.60 6.63
C ILE A 631 21.64 -22.17 6.36
N LYS A 632 20.84 -21.98 5.30
CA LYS A 632 20.27 -20.69 4.92
C LYS A 632 19.07 -20.30 5.76
N GLN A 633 18.73 -19.00 5.76
CA GLN A 633 17.52 -18.44 6.38
C GLN A 633 17.40 -18.70 7.89
N VAL A 634 18.52 -18.85 8.59
CA VAL A 634 18.54 -18.85 10.06
C VAL A 634 18.54 -17.39 10.51
N LYS A 635 17.54 -16.98 11.30
CA LYS A 635 17.47 -15.62 11.87
C LYS A 635 18.43 -15.49 13.05
N ILE A 636 19.11 -14.37 13.14
CA ILE A 636 20.09 -14.05 14.18
C ILE A 636 19.77 -12.67 14.72
N LEU A 637 19.36 -12.63 15.98
CA LEU A 637 18.85 -11.45 16.65
C LEU A 637 19.80 -11.03 17.79
N LEU A 638 20.10 -9.75 17.89
CA LEU A 638 20.65 -9.16 19.11
C LEU A 638 19.55 -8.38 19.79
N LEU A 639 19.28 -8.74 21.05
CA LEU A 639 18.28 -8.10 21.88
C LEU A 639 18.91 -7.32 23.03
N ARG A 640 18.19 -6.30 23.48
CA ARG A 640 18.44 -5.58 24.72
C ARG A 640 17.11 -5.12 25.31
N GLU A 641 16.90 -5.35 26.59
CA GLU A 641 15.63 -4.99 27.27
C GLU A 641 14.41 -5.56 26.49
N GLU A 642 14.52 -6.84 26.09
CA GLU A 642 13.56 -7.59 25.28
C GLU A 642 13.22 -6.94 23.92
N THR A 643 14.05 -6.01 23.42
CA THR A 643 13.84 -5.32 22.14
C THR A 643 14.93 -5.75 21.17
N VAL A 644 14.55 -6.13 19.93
CA VAL A 644 15.49 -6.50 18.87
C VAL A 644 16.21 -5.24 18.36
N VAL A 645 17.50 -5.12 18.67
CA VAL A 645 18.30 -3.93 18.33
C VAL A 645 19.02 -4.08 16.99
N ALA A 646 19.27 -5.31 16.56
CA ALA A 646 19.86 -5.66 15.27
C ALA A 646 19.48 -7.09 14.91
N GLU A 647 19.23 -7.33 13.63
CA GLU A 647 18.90 -8.65 13.10
C GLU A 647 19.55 -8.92 11.74
N THR A 648 19.69 -10.20 11.38
CA THR A 648 20.14 -10.65 10.07
C THR A 648 19.74 -12.11 9.84
N THR A 649 19.85 -12.58 8.60
CA THR A 649 19.61 -13.98 8.23
C THR A 649 20.82 -14.58 7.51
N THR A 650 21.06 -15.88 7.69
CA THR A 650 22.16 -16.57 7.00
C THR A 650 21.93 -16.72 5.49
N ASP A 651 23.02 -16.59 4.74
CA ASP A 651 23.10 -16.86 3.30
C ASP A 651 23.08 -18.38 2.97
N ASP A 652 23.20 -18.71 1.67
CA ASP A 652 23.25 -20.11 1.21
C ASP A 652 24.43 -20.92 1.77
N ASN A 653 25.48 -20.25 2.26
CA ASN A 653 26.64 -20.87 2.91
C ASN A 653 26.49 -20.95 4.43
N GLY A 654 25.35 -20.56 4.99
CA GLY A 654 25.12 -20.51 6.42
C GLY A 654 25.90 -19.40 7.13
N SER A 655 26.37 -18.40 6.40
CA SER A 655 27.13 -17.27 6.95
C SER A 655 26.26 -16.04 7.09
N ALA A 656 26.47 -15.28 8.16
CA ALA A 656 25.83 -13.98 8.34
C ALA A 656 26.75 -13.00 9.09
N ILE A 657 26.66 -11.72 8.73
CA ILE A 657 27.37 -10.63 9.39
C ILE A 657 26.34 -9.68 9.99
N LEU A 658 26.29 -9.64 11.32
CA LEU A 658 25.43 -8.76 12.07
C LEU A 658 26.24 -7.56 12.59
N LYS A 659 25.70 -6.35 12.44
CA LYS A 659 26.34 -5.10 12.84
C LYS A 659 25.54 -4.43 13.95
N ALA A 660 26.19 -4.02 15.03
CA ALA A 660 25.57 -3.30 16.15
C ALA A 660 26.60 -2.45 16.91
N PRO A 661 26.19 -1.41 17.67
CA PRO A 661 27.13 -0.58 18.41
C PRO A 661 27.97 -1.36 19.42
N SER A 662 29.26 -1.04 19.54
CA SER A 662 30.17 -1.72 20.47
C SER A 662 29.91 -1.28 21.91
N LEU A 663 29.42 -2.18 22.75
CA LEU A 663 29.13 -1.97 24.17
C LEU A 663 30.04 -2.86 25.04
N PRO A 664 31.22 -2.38 25.46
CA PRO A 664 32.19 -3.21 26.19
C PRO A 664 31.70 -3.66 27.57
N PHE A 665 30.85 -2.87 28.23
CA PHE A 665 30.39 -3.09 29.60
C PHE A 665 28.94 -3.55 29.72
N ARG A 666 28.23 -3.71 28.59
CA ARG A 666 26.82 -4.13 28.58
C ARG A 666 26.63 -5.23 27.53
N PRO A 667 26.32 -6.48 27.94
CA PRO A 667 26.09 -7.55 26.99
C PRO A 667 24.78 -7.34 26.20
N TYR A 668 24.76 -7.88 25.00
CA TYR A 668 23.55 -8.15 24.24
C TYR A 668 23.10 -9.58 24.52
N LYS A 669 21.81 -9.84 24.34
CA LYS A 669 21.27 -11.19 24.29
C LYS A 669 21.22 -11.64 22.83
N LEU A 670 22.00 -12.64 22.46
CA LEU A 670 21.98 -13.24 21.13
C LEU A 670 20.94 -14.36 21.10
N GLN A 671 19.99 -14.28 20.18
CA GLN A 671 19.06 -15.35 19.85
C GLN A 671 19.30 -15.83 18.42
N VAL A 672 19.26 -17.15 18.22
CA VAL A 672 19.33 -17.79 16.90
C VAL A 672 18.04 -18.57 16.72
N ILE A 673 17.31 -18.28 15.63
CA ILE A 673 15.99 -18.86 15.34
C ILE A 673 16.06 -19.58 13.99
N TYR A 674 15.67 -20.84 13.96
CA TYR A 674 15.59 -21.64 12.74
C TYR A 674 14.22 -22.28 12.62
N GLN A 675 13.53 -22.06 11.49
CA GLN A 675 12.18 -22.58 11.26
C GLN A 675 11.21 -22.30 12.43
N GLY A 676 11.31 -21.11 13.02
CA GLY A 676 10.49 -20.71 14.17
C GLY A 676 10.94 -21.24 15.53
N PHE A 677 11.94 -22.12 15.60
CA PHE A 677 12.50 -22.63 16.86
C PHE A 677 13.63 -21.75 17.39
N LEU A 678 13.63 -21.44 18.68
CA LEU A 678 14.75 -20.83 19.37
C LEU A 678 15.86 -21.87 19.61
N VAL A 679 16.83 -21.95 18.69
CA VAL A 679 17.87 -22.99 18.74
C VAL A 679 19.05 -22.63 19.65
N LYS A 680 19.29 -21.33 19.88
CA LYS A 680 20.33 -20.87 20.79
C LYS A 680 19.99 -19.51 21.38
N GLU A 681 20.29 -19.37 22.67
CA GLU A 681 20.27 -18.11 23.39
C GLU A 681 21.55 -17.97 24.23
N LYS A 682 22.20 -16.80 24.18
CA LYS A 682 23.35 -16.50 25.07
C LYS A 682 23.65 -15.00 25.17
N ASP A 683 24.33 -14.61 26.23
CA ASP A 683 24.89 -13.26 26.34
C ASP A 683 26.16 -13.09 25.49
N LEU A 684 26.28 -11.94 24.83
CA LEU A 684 27.36 -11.62 23.91
C LEU A 684 27.83 -10.18 24.10
N ARG A 685 29.14 -9.98 24.26
CA ARG A 685 29.75 -8.64 24.39
C ARG A 685 30.48 -8.22 23.11
N LEU A 686 30.01 -7.16 22.48
CA LEU A 686 30.72 -6.49 21.38
C LEU A 686 31.67 -5.43 21.94
N GLY A 687 32.90 -5.83 22.25
CA GLY A 687 33.94 -4.91 22.72
C GLY A 687 34.47 -3.95 21.64
N LEU A 688 35.24 -2.94 22.04
CA LEU A 688 35.75 -1.88 21.16
C LEU A 688 36.58 -2.40 19.95
N LEU A 689 37.34 -3.48 20.14
CA LEU A 689 38.16 -4.10 19.08
C LEU A 689 37.32 -4.75 17.98
N ARG A 690 36.02 -4.99 18.22
CA ARG A 690 35.12 -5.68 17.27
C ARG A 690 34.76 -4.83 16.06
N HIS A 691 35.12 -3.55 16.07
CA HIS A 691 35.07 -2.70 14.88
C HIS A 691 36.06 -3.16 13.80
N PHE A 692 37.27 -3.56 14.20
CA PHE A 692 38.35 -3.98 13.30
C PHE A 692 38.38 -5.49 13.09
N LEU A 693 38.09 -6.27 14.14
CA LEU A 693 38.12 -7.73 14.12
C LEU A 693 36.76 -8.30 14.52
N PRO A 694 35.94 -8.78 13.54
CA PRO A 694 34.64 -9.34 13.83
C PRO A 694 34.71 -10.43 14.89
N LEU A 695 33.76 -10.44 15.82
CA LEU A 695 33.56 -11.56 16.73
C LEU A 695 33.04 -12.74 15.91
N LYS A 696 33.65 -13.92 16.03
CA LYS A 696 33.25 -15.10 15.27
C LYS A 696 32.49 -16.07 16.15
N GLU A 697 31.31 -16.48 15.71
CA GLU A 697 30.47 -17.48 16.36
C GLU A 697 30.17 -18.62 15.40
N LYS A 698 30.17 -19.85 15.91
CA LYS A 698 29.87 -21.05 15.13
C LYS A 698 28.79 -21.85 15.83
N PHE A 699 27.78 -22.25 15.08
CA PHE A 699 26.68 -23.08 15.55
C PHE A 699 26.53 -24.30 14.66
N ILE A 700 26.34 -25.47 15.28
CA ILE A 700 26.05 -26.71 14.57
C ILE A 700 24.62 -27.10 14.95
N LEU A 701 23.75 -27.25 13.95
CA LEU A 701 22.38 -27.71 14.13
C LEU A 701 22.25 -29.15 13.67
N LEU A 702 21.58 -29.98 14.47
CA LEU A 702 21.21 -31.33 14.08
C LEU A 702 19.91 -31.25 13.30
N LEU A 703 19.95 -31.56 12.01
CA LEU A 703 18.78 -31.47 11.14
C LEU A 703 18.47 -32.81 10.50
N TYR A 704 17.19 -33.16 10.43
CA TYR A 704 16.73 -34.47 9.99
C TYR A 704 15.79 -34.40 8.79
N GLN A 705 15.54 -35.54 8.18
CA GLN A 705 14.65 -35.70 7.04
C GLN A 705 13.48 -36.63 7.40
N LEU A 706 12.26 -36.17 7.12
CA LEU A 706 11.07 -37.03 7.19
C LEU A 706 10.59 -37.34 5.77
N LYS A 707 10.60 -38.62 5.42
CA LYS A 707 9.95 -39.14 4.21
C LYS A 707 8.53 -39.55 4.56
N LEU A 708 7.56 -39.05 3.80
CA LEU A 708 6.15 -39.36 3.97
C LEU A 708 5.66 -40.15 2.76
N GLN A 709 5.11 -41.33 3.01
CA GLN A 709 4.48 -42.19 2.02
C GLN A 709 2.99 -42.25 2.31
N VAL A 710 2.19 -41.62 1.45
CA VAL A 710 0.73 -41.57 1.56
C VAL A 710 0.13 -42.59 0.60
N LYS A 711 -0.76 -43.42 1.13
CA LYS A 711 -1.59 -44.34 0.37
C LYS A 711 -3.06 -44.02 0.59
N ASP A 712 -3.93 -44.38 -0.33
CA ASP A 712 -5.37 -44.35 -0.10
C ASP A 712 -5.85 -45.60 0.66
N SER A 713 -7.14 -45.67 0.99
CA SER A 713 -7.74 -46.82 1.67
C SER A 713 -7.61 -48.13 0.89
N TRP A 714 -7.42 -48.06 -0.43
CA TRP A 714 -7.14 -49.21 -1.29
C TRP A 714 -5.64 -49.55 -1.32
N GLY A 715 -4.79 -48.93 -0.50
CA GLY A 715 -3.36 -49.20 -0.43
C GLY A 715 -2.57 -48.81 -1.69
N LEU A 716 -3.18 -48.03 -2.59
CA LEU A 716 -2.60 -47.47 -3.81
C LEU A 716 -2.12 -46.04 -3.57
N THR A 717 -1.38 -45.47 -4.52
CA THR A 717 -1.05 -44.04 -4.49
C THR A 717 -2.33 -43.22 -4.65
N PRO A 718 -2.58 -42.21 -3.80
CA PRO A 718 -3.77 -41.37 -3.94
C PRO A 718 -3.81 -40.69 -5.32
N ASP A 719 -4.97 -40.72 -5.98
CA ASP A 719 -5.21 -39.96 -7.22
C ASP A 719 -5.49 -38.47 -6.95
N ILE A 720 -5.64 -38.10 -5.67
CA ILE A 720 -5.81 -36.74 -5.21
C ILE A 720 -4.45 -36.12 -4.85
N ASP A 721 -4.26 -34.85 -5.20
CA ASP A 721 -3.07 -34.11 -4.77
C ASP A 721 -3.29 -33.60 -3.34
N VAL A 722 -2.49 -34.11 -2.40
CA VAL A 722 -2.49 -33.66 -1.02
C VAL A 722 -1.26 -32.79 -0.75
N HIS A 723 -1.41 -31.83 0.16
CA HIS A 723 -0.33 -30.92 0.56
C HIS A 723 -0.02 -31.09 2.05
N PRO A 724 0.91 -32.00 2.41
CA PRO A 724 1.31 -32.21 3.79
C PRO A 724 2.03 -31.00 4.37
N ILE A 725 1.66 -30.62 5.60
CA ILE A 725 2.23 -29.49 6.33
C ILE A 725 2.63 -29.95 7.74
N LEU A 726 3.77 -29.47 8.23
CA LEU A 726 4.19 -29.61 9.62
C LEU A 726 4.12 -28.27 10.35
N THR A 727 3.64 -28.30 11.58
CA THR A 727 3.66 -27.19 12.54
C THR A 727 4.15 -27.72 13.89
N SER A 728 4.62 -26.86 14.80
CA SER A 728 4.99 -27.28 16.16
C SER A 728 4.59 -26.23 17.17
N ASN A 729 4.17 -26.67 18.36
CA ASN A 729 3.87 -25.79 19.50
C ASN A 729 5.14 -25.33 20.23
N GLU A 730 6.30 -25.91 19.91
CA GLU A 730 7.61 -25.50 20.45
C GLU A 730 8.23 -24.34 19.65
N MET A 731 7.62 -23.95 18.52
CA MET A 731 8.05 -22.78 17.76
C MET A 731 7.69 -21.50 18.52
N ILE A 732 8.68 -20.63 18.70
CA ILE A 732 8.45 -19.26 19.20
C ILE A 732 7.90 -18.34 18.12
N GLU A 733 8.17 -18.64 16.85
CA GLU A 733 7.54 -18.01 15.69
C GLU A 733 6.74 -19.09 14.93
N PRO A 734 5.40 -19.11 15.03
CA PRO A 734 4.59 -20.15 14.40
C PRO A 734 4.73 -20.14 12.88
N ILE A 735 5.27 -21.20 12.29
CA ILE A 735 5.38 -21.35 10.84
C ILE A 735 4.84 -22.70 10.36
N SER A 736 4.40 -22.73 9.10
CA SER A 736 3.99 -23.95 8.41
C SER A 736 5.10 -24.44 7.49
N ILE A 737 5.71 -25.58 7.80
CA ILE A 737 6.73 -26.22 6.97
C ILE A 737 6.02 -27.08 5.93
N LYS A 738 6.27 -26.82 4.65
CA LYS A 738 5.67 -27.56 3.52
C LYS A 738 6.61 -28.68 3.06
N ALA A 739 6.04 -29.81 2.65
CA ALA A 739 6.81 -30.90 2.06
C ALA A 739 7.14 -30.65 0.58
N GLU A 740 8.27 -31.16 0.13
CA GLU A 740 8.59 -31.29 -1.30
C GLU A 740 8.00 -32.61 -1.84
N ARG A 741 7.15 -32.54 -2.87
CA ARG A 741 6.63 -33.74 -3.55
C ARG A 741 7.72 -34.32 -4.45
N LYS A 742 8.10 -35.58 -4.23
CA LYS A 742 9.03 -36.30 -5.10
C LYS A 742 8.31 -37.09 -6.17
N ASN A 743 7.27 -37.82 -5.77
CA ASN A 743 6.40 -38.60 -6.66
C ASN A 743 4.95 -38.50 -6.16
N ASN A 744 4.01 -39.07 -6.91
CA ASN A 744 2.62 -39.15 -6.43
C ASN A 744 2.53 -39.99 -5.15
N GLY A 745 2.00 -39.44 -4.06
CA GLY A 745 1.98 -40.09 -2.74
C GLY A 745 3.32 -40.10 -1.98
N GLU A 746 4.41 -39.53 -2.51
CA GLU A 746 5.71 -39.48 -1.83
C GLU A 746 6.18 -38.03 -1.62
N TYR A 747 6.35 -37.67 -0.35
CA TYR A 747 6.70 -36.32 0.08
C TYR A 747 7.91 -36.34 0.99
N ILE A 748 8.70 -35.28 0.97
CA ILE A 748 9.91 -35.14 1.78
C ILE A 748 9.91 -33.80 2.49
N PHE A 749 10.02 -33.84 3.82
CA PHE A 749 10.43 -32.70 4.61
C PHE A 749 11.94 -32.81 4.85
N SER A 750 12.68 -31.80 4.39
CA SER A 750 14.13 -31.76 4.55
C SER A 750 14.52 -30.73 5.60
N ASN A 751 15.65 -30.96 6.27
CA ASN A 751 16.26 -30.01 7.20
C ASN A 751 15.37 -29.67 8.40
N LEU A 752 14.66 -30.65 8.97
CA LEU A 752 13.80 -30.45 10.14
C LEU A 752 14.64 -30.34 11.41
N TYR A 753 14.31 -29.35 12.26
CA TYR A 753 14.88 -29.25 13.61
C TYR A 753 14.31 -30.35 14.52
N PRO A 754 15.05 -30.87 15.52
CA PRO A 754 14.55 -31.94 16.37
C PRO A 754 13.50 -31.39 17.34
N ALA A 755 12.25 -31.84 17.19
CA ALA A 755 11.11 -31.36 17.97
C ALA A 755 9.89 -32.28 17.77
N ASP A 756 8.83 -32.03 18.54
CA ASP A 756 7.52 -32.61 18.29
C ASP A 756 6.72 -31.75 17.30
N TYR A 757 6.26 -32.37 16.22
CA TYR A 757 5.49 -31.75 15.16
C TYR A 757 4.07 -32.30 15.08
N THR A 758 3.15 -31.47 14.59
CA THR A 758 1.83 -31.84 14.15
C THR A 758 1.80 -31.85 12.63
N LEU A 759 1.69 -33.05 12.05
CA LEU A 759 1.48 -33.29 10.63
C LEU A 759 0.01 -33.14 10.29
N LYS A 760 -0.28 -32.21 9.38
CA LYS A 760 -1.60 -31.97 8.83
C LYS A 760 -1.63 -32.32 7.35
N ILE A 761 -2.60 -33.11 6.93
CA ILE A 761 -2.88 -33.41 5.53
C ILE A 761 -4.37 -33.21 5.33
N SER A 762 -4.76 -32.36 4.39
CA SER A 762 -6.17 -32.07 4.12
C SER A 762 -6.47 -32.09 2.64
N TYR A 763 -7.68 -32.56 2.29
CA TYR A 763 -8.26 -32.49 0.95
C TYR A 763 -9.78 -32.46 1.07
N LYS A 764 -10.42 -31.37 0.61
CA LYS A 764 -11.86 -31.12 0.83
C LYS A 764 -12.22 -31.27 2.31
N SER A 765 -13.20 -32.11 2.65
CA SER A 765 -13.63 -32.42 4.02
C SER A 765 -12.73 -33.40 4.76
N PHE A 766 -11.78 -34.05 4.08
CA PHE A 766 -10.89 -35.03 4.71
C PHE A 766 -9.71 -34.33 5.37
N LEU A 767 -9.48 -34.65 6.64
CA LEU A 767 -8.39 -34.13 7.44
C LEU A 767 -7.71 -35.28 8.20
N ILE A 768 -6.39 -35.37 8.05
CA ILE A 768 -5.53 -36.11 8.97
C ILE A 768 -4.72 -35.11 9.76
N GLU A 769 -4.73 -35.28 11.08
CA GLU A 769 -3.82 -34.62 11.99
C GLU A 769 -3.11 -35.69 12.83
N LYS A 770 -1.78 -35.65 12.85
CA LYS A 770 -0.97 -36.63 13.57
C LYS A 770 0.24 -35.97 14.22
N ARG A 771 0.45 -36.24 15.50
CA ARG A 771 1.68 -35.84 16.21
C ARG A 771 2.81 -36.81 15.89
N ILE A 772 3.98 -36.27 15.60
CA ILE A 772 5.20 -37.00 15.28
C ILE A 772 6.38 -36.35 15.99
N SER A 773 7.30 -37.16 16.50
CA SER A 773 8.55 -36.68 17.10
C SER A 773 9.69 -36.90 16.10
N ILE A 774 10.52 -35.89 15.88
CA ILE A 774 11.65 -35.95 14.95
C ILE A 774 12.94 -35.83 15.75
N ASP A 775 13.69 -36.93 15.86
CA ASP A 775 15.01 -36.99 16.50
C ASP A 775 16.07 -37.67 15.61
N LYS A 776 15.65 -38.14 14.42
CA LYS A 776 16.45 -38.81 13.40
C LYS A 776 15.74 -38.75 12.04
N ASP A 777 16.44 -39.16 11.00
CA ASP A 777 15.81 -39.38 9.69
C ASP A 777 14.82 -40.54 9.78
N ASP A 778 13.58 -40.32 9.33
CA ASP A 778 12.50 -41.30 9.45
C ASP A 778 11.63 -41.39 8.19
N THR A 779 10.89 -42.49 8.06
CA THR A 779 9.90 -42.72 7.01
C THR A 779 8.55 -43.06 7.62
N LEU A 780 7.60 -42.14 7.48
CA LEU A 780 6.23 -42.31 7.94
C LEU A 780 5.33 -42.79 6.80
N LYS A 781 4.63 -43.89 7.01
CA LYS A 781 3.58 -44.40 6.11
C LYS A 781 2.22 -44.03 6.66
N LEU A 782 1.36 -43.41 5.85
CA LEU A 782 0.00 -43.01 6.20
C LEU A 782 -1.00 -43.47 5.15
N THR A 783 -2.21 -43.73 5.63
CA THR A 783 -3.38 -44.02 4.80
C THR A 783 -4.30 -42.81 4.86
N PHE A 784 -4.59 -42.17 3.72
CA PHE A 784 -5.47 -41.02 3.63
C PHE A 784 -6.90 -41.47 3.28
N PRO A 785 -7.90 -41.19 4.14
CA PRO A 785 -9.23 -41.81 4.07
C PRO A 785 -10.18 -41.10 3.09
N ALA A 786 -9.68 -40.52 1.99
CA ALA A 786 -10.53 -39.85 1.02
C ALA A 786 -11.34 -40.87 0.20
N GLU A 787 -12.54 -41.17 0.68
CA GLU A 787 -13.51 -42.01 0.00
C GLU A 787 -14.70 -41.16 -0.43
N PHE A 788 -15.02 -41.21 -1.72
CA PHE A 788 -16.17 -40.51 -2.29
C PHE A 788 -17.25 -41.54 -2.58
N THR A 789 -18.48 -41.27 -2.14
CA THR A 789 -19.64 -42.05 -2.55
C THR A 789 -19.86 -41.83 -4.04
N VAL A 790 -20.05 -42.93 -4.77
CA VAL A 790 -20.40 -42.92 -6.19
C VAL A 790 -21.72 -43.66 -6.33
N ASP A 791 -22.76 -42.90 -6.69
CA ASP A 791 -24.08 -43.43 -6.94
C ASP A 791 -24.22 -43.75 -8.44
N PHE A 792 -24.82 -44.89 -8.76
CA PHE A 792 -24.96 -45.37 -10.14
C PHE A 792 -26.43 -45.51 -10.52
N ASP A 793 -26.91 -44.71 -11.46
CA ASP A 793 -28.19 -44.95 -12.12
C ASP A 793 -28.00 -45.97 -13.25
N ILE A 794 -28.33 -47.23 -12.98
CA ILE A 794 -28.12 -48.32 -13.93
C ILE A 794 -29.41 -48.60 -14.71
N LEU A 795 -29.39 -48.25 -15.99
CA LEU A 795 -30.52 -48.45 -16.91
C LEU A 795 -30.20 -49.52 -17.95
N ASN A 796 -31.21 -50.28 -18.36
CA ASN A 796 -31.12 -51.16 -19.52
C ASN A 796 -31.30 -50.38 -20.84
N VAL A 797 -31.20 -51.07 -21.98
CA VAL A 797 -31.34 -50.47 -23.33
C VAL A 797 -32.70 -49.82 -23.61
N TYR A 798 -33.70 -50.06 -22.77
CA TYR A 798 -35.04 -49.46 -22.85
C TYR A 798 -35.24 -48.29 -21.86
N GLY A 799 -34.21 -47.90 -21.11
CA GLY A 799 -34.30 -46.82 -20.11
C GLY A 799 -34.97 -47.24 -18.79
N MET A 800 -35.07 -48.53 -18.49
CA MET A 800 -35.62 -49.02 -17.21
C MET A 800 -34.50 -49.33 -16.21
N GLN A 801 -34.72 -49.00 -14.93
CA GLN A 801 -33.80 -49.34 -13.83
C GLN A 801 -33.57 -50.84 -13.71
N LEU A 802 -32.32 -51.22 -13.46
CA LEU A 802 -31.94 -52.59 -13.14
C LEU A 802 -32.00 -52.80 -11.62
N ASN A 803 -32.76 -53.81 -11.18
CA ASN A 803 -33.04 -54.05 -9.75
C ASN A 803 -32.29 -55.27 -9.19
N ASN A 804 -31.38 -55.84 -9.98
CA ASN A 804 -30.54 -56.98 -9.61
C ASN A 804 -29.23 -56.99 -10.41
N GLY A 805 -28.14 -57.35 -9.74
CA GLY A 805 -26.83 -57.47 -10.36
C GLY A 805 -25.71 -57.13 -9.38
N LYS A 806 -24.49 -57.15 -9.91
CA LYS A 806 -23.27 -56.91 -9.16
C LYS A 806 -22.47 -55.82 -9.84
N LEU A 807 -22.23 -54.73 -9.13
CA LEU A 807 -21.28 -53.70 -9.53
C LEU A 807 -19.88 -54.14 -9.09
N ILE A 808 -18.93 -54.12 -10.01
CA ILE A 808 -17.52 -54.38 -9.72
C ILE A 808 -16.74 -53.14 -10.14
N LEU A 809 -16.13 -52.47 -9.17
CA LEU A 809 -15.31 -51.29 -9.41
C LEU A 809 -13.85 -51.70 -9.31
N ILE A 810 -13.09 -51.53 -10.40
CA ILE A 810 -11.70 -51.98 -10.51
C ILE A 810 -10.77 -50.77 -10.64
N ARG A 811 -9.75 -50.69 -9.78
CA ARG A 811 -8.69 -49.66 -9.85
C ARG A 811 -7.35 -50.28 -9.48
N GLY A 812 -6.33 -50.07 -10.32
CA GLY A 812 -4.96 -50.52 -10.05
C GLY A 812 -4.83 -52.02 -9.77
N GLY A 813 -5.70 -52.86 -10.36
CA GLY A 813 -5.74 -54.30 -10.12
C GLY A 813 -6.44 -54.75 -8.83
N ARG A 814 -7.05 -53.83 -8.06
CA ARG A 814 -7.92 -54.13 -6.92
C ARG A 814 -9.38 -53.96 -7.30
N GLN A 815 -10.26 -54.74 -6.67
CA GLN A 815 -11.71 -54.72 -6.94
C GLN A 815 -12.51 -54.57 -5.65
N ILE A 816 -13.57 -53.76 -5.70
CA ILE A 816 -14.64 -53.71 -4.70
C ILE A 816 -15.95 -54.08 -5.40
N GLU A 817 -16.79 -54.80 -4.67
CA GLU A 817 -18.04 -55.34 -5.19
C GLU A 817 -19.21 -54.83 -4.36
N ALA A 818 -20.28 -54.42 -5.03
CA ALA A 818 -21.54 -54.01 -4.40
C ALA A 818 -22.72 -54.67 -5.11
N GLU A 819 -23.78 -55.00 -4.37
CA GLU A 819 -25.04 -55.46 -4.96
C GLU A 819 -25.90 -54.26 -5.36
N ILE A 820 -26.70 -54.43 -6.42
CA ILE A 820 -27.66 -53.41 -6.85
C ILE A 820 -28.90 -53.52 -5.94
N GLU A 821 -29.17 -52.49 -5.13
CA GLU A 821 -30.30 -52.47 -4.19
C GLU A 821 -31.64 -52.24 -4.91
N ARG A 822 -32.74 -52.75 -4.33
CA ARG A 822 -34.08 -52.76 -4.96
C ARG A 822 -34.75 -51.38 -5.12
N SER A 823 -34.10 -50.30 -4.70
CA SER A 823 -34.67 -48.94 -4.69
C SER A 823 -34.02 -47.93 -5.63
N GLY A 824 -33.10 -48.37 -6.50
CA GLY A 824 -32.35 -47.48 -7.40
C GLY A 824 -30.97 -47.19 -6.85
#